data_AF-A0A858RQF8-F1
#
_entry.id   AF-A0A858RQF8-F1
#
_cell.length_a   1.000
_cell.length_b   1.000
_cell.length_c   1.000
_cell.angle_alpha   90.00
_cell.angle_beta   90.00
_cell.angle_gamma   90.00
#
_symmetry.space_group_name_H-M   'P 1'
#
loop_
_entity.id
_entity.type
_entity.pdbx_description
1 polymer ?
#
loop_
_entity_poly.entity_id
_entity_poly.type
_entity_poly.pdbx_seq_one_letter_code
_entity_poly.pdbx_strand_id
1 'polypeptide(L)'
;MSRQIERRISFNGGEVSPWIEPRIDLEKYRSSARRMENFRPATYGGAFSRAGTLFVGPQPNAAEAARLVAFEFSASTTMMLVFTAGEFTVYTTGEVPSVPVVDTGGVDGIWSTGKSYPRGTWIQQVAEGFQGIYYCNEDHGSGAFPADLTAGKWTLTSAFKRATPYAAAELRELQFQQINDLVYVTHPNHAPRIISRHANNKWTIDKLVQEWPALRDENITNTSLQASAVTGNGITITANDDIFQPGHVGSRWVMRHRRAKPYVVRRIKDAAANDTSEELFVLGDWSLSVITADNMGNWEVVGVVERSYNKITWETVRSMAASRSDRSGIITGTEIDPCWMRVRIDSIDGPSLAPPHGKFTLEAVDPDHHGIFEVTGYSDAQHVTANVIFTIANHTEPTKRWSEPAWSDYRGWPRTVCIHEQRLMLGGSASQPQTVWGSIIDDFHNFRTGSDDDMGLALTFAGQKANAIQWMVSQGTLILGTSGAEGPVGAREAEKTLTPGNARAGKFSYTGSAFIQAIPVQDTVIFIQRNGRKAWEFSFVFESDGYKAQDLTLLAEHITDGQIVEVALQRYPEPVVWCVDSGGQLLGLAYERNQNIAGWFRYVTDGDFESVAVLSSGGEEDQVWVTVRRGGSRFIERFQPDRMRLLKEGQQARVCSADAAVIHEGAATLTIGGLEHLEGRSVCVLADGAPLPDKVVSSGQITLEMPASTVIAGLPFTCYLQPSYVETGDPNSLSKVAWKNLHRVDLELWKSLGCSVSANDGETWERVEFLQQGMAMDAPLPLYSGYKEVACDSRSERKTSPIIRQTQPLPLNVLSLHVWHEMNAG
;
A
#
# COMPACT_ATOMS: atom_id res chain seq x y z
N MET A 1 46.39 -17.55 -35.28
CA MET A 1 45.04 -17.23 -34.79
C MET A 1 44.61 -18.36 -33.89
N SER A 2 44.33 -18.10 -32.61
CA SER A 2 43.84 -19.11 -31.66
C SER A 2 42.36 -18.88 -31.41
N ARG A 3 41.53 -19.91 -31.61
CA ARG A 3 40.12 -19.91 -31.19
C ARG A 3 40.06 -19.79 -29.68
N GLN A 4 39.30 -18.82 -29.18
CA GLN A 4 39.05 -18.62 -27.77
C GLN A 4 37.57 -18.84 -27.48
N ILE A 5 37.30 -19.29 -26.25
CA ILE A 5 35.95 -19.52 -25.75
C ILE A 5 35.74 -18.56 -24.61
N GLU A 6 34.78 -17.67 -24.77
CA GLU A 6 34.29 -16.86 -23.68
C GLU A 6 33.05 -17.50 -23.08
N ARG A 7 33.08 -17.74 -21.78
CA ARG A 7 31.97 -18.36 -21.06
C ARG A 7 31.21 -17.30 -20.28
N ARG A 8 29.92 -17.15 -20.58
CA ARG A 8 28.98 -16.35 -19.81
C ARG A 8 28.07 -17.29 -19.04
N ILE A 9 28.32 -17.36 -17.74
CA ILE A 9 27.72 -18.35 -16.84
C ILE A 9 26.64 -17.68 -15.96
N SER A 10 26.50 -16.35 -16.01
CA SER A 10 25.53 -15.61 -15.20
C SER A 10 25.10 -14.30 -15.86
N PHE A 11 23.86 -13.91 -15.62
CA PHE A 11 23.22 -12.66 -16.03
C PHE A 11 22.73 -11.82 -14.82
N ASN A 12 23.20 -12.14 -13.60
CA ASN A 12 22.75 -11.51 -12.35
C ASN A 12 23.01 -9.99 -12.25
N GLY A 13 23.92 -9.46 -13.07
CA GLY A 13 24.20 -8.04 -13.14
C GLY A 13 23.15 -7.23 -13.92
N GLY A 14 22.18 -7.89 -14.56
CA GLY A 14 21.09 -7.25 -15.30
C GLY A 14 21.57 -6.41 -16.50
N GLU A 15 20.68 -5.57 -17.03
CA GLU A 15 21.00 -4.58 -18.05
C GLU A 15 21.84 -3.43 -17.47
N VAL A 16 22.95 -3.09 -18.14
CA VAL A 16 23.88 -2.04 -17.70
C VAL A 16 24.01 -0.89 -18.69
N SER A 17 24.35 0.27 -18.14
CA SER A 17 24.50 1.51 -18.89
C SER A 17 25.66 1.46 -19.91
N PRO A 18 25.51 2.09 -21.09
CA PRO A 18 26.58 2.23 -22.07
C PRO A 18 27.87 2.86 -21.50
N TRP A 19 27.74 3.66 -20.43
CA TRP A 19 28.85 4.33 -19.76
C TRP A 19 29.79 3.35 -19.03
N ILE A 20 29.31 2.14 -18.73
CA ILE A 20 30.07 1.08 -18.05
C ILE A 20 30.75 0.13 -19.05
N GLU A 21 30.42 0.20 -20.34
CA GLU A 21 31.09 -0.58 -21.40
C GLU A 21 32.63 -0.60 -21.31
N PRO A 22 33.35 0.50 -21.00
CA PRO A 22 34.81 0.46 -20.87
C PRO A 22 35.31 -0.21 -19.57
N ARG A 23 34.47 -0.49 -18.58
CA ARG A 23 34.85 -0.97 -17.24
C ARG A 23 34.83 -2.50 -17.10
N ILE A 24 35.61 -3.17 -17.95
CA ILE A 24 35.77 -4.64 -17.93
C ILE A 24 36.45 -5.18 -16.66
N ASP A 25 37.06 -4.29 -15.88
CA ASP A 25 37.68 -4.55 -14.59
C ASP A 25 36.65 -4.83 -13.49
N LEU A 26 35.42 -4.34 -13.65
CA LEU A 26 34.34 -4.62 -12.71
C LEU A 26 33.85 -6.05 -12.87
N GLU A 27 33.85 -6.82 -11.79
CA GLU A 27 33.36 -8.21 -11.80
C GLU A 27 31.90 -8.29 -12.27
N LYS A 28 31.06 -7.35 -11.82
CA LYS A 28 29.65 -7.25 -12.23
C LYS A 28 29.48 -7.10 -13.75
N TYR A 29 30.42 -6.49 -14.47
CA TYR A 29 30.32 -6.35 -15.93
C TYR A 29 30.28 -7.70 -16.67
N ARG A 30 30.90 -8.75 -16.09
CA ARG A 30 30.93 -10.10 -16.67
C ARG A 30 29.61 -10.85 -16.53
N SER A 31 28.83 -10.49 -15.51
CA SER A 31 27.49 -11.03 -15.27
C SER A 31 26.38 -10.11 -15.75
N SER A 32 26.68 -9.07 -16.52
CA SER A 32 25.71 -8.10 -17.05
C SER A 32 25.41 -8.28 -18.54
N ALA A 33 24.27 -7.73 -18.96
CA ALA A 33 23.79 -7.62 -20.32
C ALA A 33 23.77 -6.15 -20.78
N ARG A 34 23.99 -5.89 -22.08
CA ARG A 34 23.77 -4.56 -22.68
C ARG A 34 22.30 -4.29 -22.97
N ARG A 35 21.54 -5.35 -23.25
CA ARG A 35 20.09 -5.29 -23.51
C ARG A 35 19.44 -6.50 -22.87
N MET A 36 18.48 -6.26 -21.97
CA MET A 36 17.66 -7.29 -21.33
C MET A 36 16.20 -6.83 -21.36
N GLU A 37 15.60 -6.92 -22.55
CA GLU A 37 14.20 -6.55 -22.78
C GLU A 37 13.31 -7.78 -22.77
N ASN A 38 12.25 -7.75 -21.95
CA ASN A 38 11.32 -8.88 -21.75
C ASN A 38 12.02 -10.17 -21.28
N PHE A 39 13.19 -10.01 -20.66
CA PHE A 39 13.92 -11.02 -19.91
C PHE A 39 14.09 -10.53 -18.47
N ARG A 40 14.18 -11.46 -17.54
CA ARG A 40 14.56 -11.19 -16.15
C ARG A 40 15.75 -12.07 -15.76
N PRO A 41 16.70 -11.57 -14.96
CA PRO A 41 17.73 -12.41 -14.38
C PRO A 41 17.10 -13.27 -13.27
N ALA A 42 17.42 -14.56 -13.27
CA ALA A 42 17.09 -15.49 -12.21
C ALA A 42 18.19 -15.47 -11.15
N THR A 43 17.86 -15.73 -9.89
CA THR A 43 18.85 -15.69 -8.78
C THR A 43 20.05 -16.62 -9.03
N TYR A 44 19.80 -17.76 -9.69
CA TYR A 44 20.81 -18.77 -10.01
C TYR A 44 21.71 -18.44 -11.22
N GLY A 45 21.59 -17.27 -11.86
CA GLY A 45 22.45 -16.86 -12.97
C GLY A 45 21.78 -16.86 -14.35
N GLY A 46 20.70 -17.60 -14.56
CA GLY A 46 20.01 -17.67 -15.86
C GLY A 46 19.25 -16.39 -16.21
N ALA A 47 18.89 -16.23 -17.48
CA ALA A 47 17.99 -15.20 -17.98
C ALA A 47 16.69 -15.85 -18.48
N PHE A 48 15.56 -15.54 -17.84
CA PHE A 48 14.26 -16.12 -18.15
C PHE A 48 13.38 -15.12 -18.88
N SER A 49 12.76 -15.54 -19.97
CA SER A 49 11.77 -14.73 -20.68
C SER A 49 10.57 -14.42 -19.78
N ARG A 50 10.02 -13.22 -19.95
CA ARG A 50 8.87 -12.78 -19.16
C ARG A 50 7.67 -13.71 -19.37
N ALA A 51 6.82 -13.78 -18.33
CA ALA A 51 5.48 -14.33 -18.47
C ALA A 51 4.63 -13.42 -19.36
N GLY A 52 3.68 -14.01 -20.09
CA GLY A 52 2.61 -13.25 -20.72
C GLY A 52 1.65 -12.66 -19.69
N THR A 53 0.92 -11.62 -20.09
CA THR A 53 -0.16 -11.03 -19.29
C THR A 53 -1.51 -11.62 -19.71
N LEU A 54 -2.32 -12.00 -18.72
CA LEU A 54 -3.68 -12.49 -18.89
C LEU A 54 -4.65 -11.33 -18.76
N PHE A 55 -5.65 -11.27 -19.65
CA PHE A 55 -6.73 -10.30 -19.55
C PHE A 55 -7.64 -10.64 -18.36
N VAL A 56 -7.82 -9.70 -17.44
CA VAL A 56 -8.77 -9.85 -16.31
C VAL A 56 -10.09 -9.16 -16.62
N GLY A 57 -10.03 -7.94 -17.17
CA GLY A 57 -11.21 -7.18 -17.52
C GLY A 57 -10.90 -5.74 -17.94
N PRO A 58 -11.90 -5.02 -18.46
CA PRO A 58 -11.77 -3.59 -18.71
C PRO A 58 -11.59 -2.83 -17.39
N GLN A 59 -10.79 -1.76 -17.43
CA GLN A 59 -10.69 -0.87 -16.29
C GLN A 59 -12.02 -0.10 -16.11
N PRO A 60 -12.52 0.06 -14.89
CA PRO A 60 -13.58 1.02 -14.59
C PRO A 60 -13.12 2.43 -15.01
N ASN A 61 -14.01 3.22 -15.61
CA ASN A 61 -13.69 4.54 -16.16
C ASN A 61 -12.39 4.55 -17.01
N ALA A 62 -12.41 3.86 -18.14
CA ALA A 62 -11.24 3.69 -19.01
C ALA A 62 -10.59 5.00 -19.52
N ALA A 63 -11.27 6.15 -19.38
CA ALA A 63 -10.79 7.46 -19.80
C ALA A 63 -9.64 7.99 -18.92
N GLU A 64 -9.56 7.58 -17.66
CA GLU A 64 -8.58 8.09 -16.68
C GLU A 64 -7.71 6.98 -16.10
N ALA A 65 -6.50 7.34 -15.65
CA ALA A 65 -5.57 6.37 -15.06
C ALA A 65 -6.08 5.85 -13.71
N ALA A 66 -5.84 4.57 -13.45
CA ALA A 66 -6.17 3.95 -12.17
C ALA A 66 -4.94 3.74 -11.28
N ARG A 67 -5.17 3.62 -9.98
CA ARG A 67 -4.18 3.17 -9.00
C ARG A 67 -4.59 1.81 -8.44
N LEU A 68 -3.71 0.82 -8.59
CA LEU A 68 -3.86 -0.51 -8.01
C LEU A 68 -3.35 -0.54 -6.57
N VAL A 69 -4.09 -1.19 -5.69
CA VAL A 69 -3.72 -1.39 -4.29
C VAL A 69 -4.07 -2.82 -3.90
N ALA A 70 -3.04 -3.55 -3.46
CA ALA A 70 -3.19 -4.90 -2.95
C ALA A 70 -3.89 -4.90 -1.59
N PHE A 71 -4.88 -5.77 -1.41
CA PHE A 71 -5.52 -6.05 -0.14
C PHE A 71 -5.39 -7.54 0.20
N GLU A 72 -4.79 -7.84 1.34
CA GLU A 72 -4.50 -9.21 1.77
C GLU A 72 -5.02 -9.46 3.17
N PHE A 73 -6.19 -10.08 3.30
CA PHE A 73 -6.72 -10.46 4.61
C PHE A 73 -6.09 -11.76 5.12
N SER A 74 -5.94 -12.73 4.22
CA SER A 74 -5.31 -14.01 4.48
C SER A 74 -4.71 -14.57 3.20
N ALA A 75 -3.88 -15.60 3.32
CA ALA A 75 -3.29 -16.32 2.18
C ALA A 75 -4.35 -16.83 1.18
N SER A 76 -5.57 -17.12 1.63
CA SER A 76 -6.67 -17.59 0.77
C SER A 76 -7.62 -16.50 0.31
N THR A 77 -7.55 -15.29 0.91
CA THR A 77 -8.46 -14.20 0.59
C THR A 77 -7.68 -12.93 0.29
N THR A 78 -7.34 -12.79 -0.97
CA THR A 78 -6.67 -11.61 -1.53
C THR A 78 -7.57 -10.92 -2.54
N MET A 79 -7.50 -9.59 -2.58
CA MET A 79 -8.34 -8.76 -3.44
C MET A 79 -7.53 -7.60 -3.98
N MET A 80 -7.84 -7.18 -5.20
CA MET A 80 -7.23 -6.01 -5.82
C MET A 80 -8.21 -4.84 -5.73
N LEU A 81 -7.81 -3.76 -5.07
CA LEU A 81 -8.54 -2.50 -5.08
C LEU A 81 -8.04 -1.64 -6.24
N VAL A 82 -8.95 -1.21 -7.11
CA VAL A 82 -8.67 -0.37 -8.28
C VAL A 82 -9.31 0.99 -8.04
N PHE A 83 -8.50 1.98 -7.71
CA PHE A 83 -8.94 3.36 -7.54
C PHE A 83 -8.95 4.05 -8.89
N THR A 84 -10.06 4.70 -9.20
CA THR A 84 -10.29 5.56 -10.36
C THR A 84 -10.84 6.89 -9.84
N ALA A 85 -10.97 7.91 -10.69
CA ALA A 85 -11.46 9.19 -10.18
C ALA A 85 -12.88 9.06 -9.60
N GLY A 86 -13.03 9.52 -8.37
CA GLY A 86 -14.28 9.53 -7.64
C GLY A 86 -14.75 8.16 -7.16
N GLU A 87 -14.02 7.06 -7.42
CA GLU A 87 -14.56 5.70 -7.24
C GLU A 87 -13.46 4.65 -7.03
N PHE A 88 -13.68 3.62 -6.20
CA PHE A 88 -12.85 2.42 -6.15
C PHE A 88 -13.66 1.17 -6.46
N THR A 89 -13.04 0.23 -7.17
CA THR A 89 -13.62 -1.07 -7.54
C THR A 89 -12.78 -2.19 -6.95
N VAL A 90 -13.39 -3.27 -6.50
CA VAL A 90 -12.66 -4.39 -5.90
C VAL A 90 -12.78 -5.62 -6.79
N TYR A 91 -11.63 -6.23 -7.13
CA TYR A 91 -11.56 -7.47 -7.89
C TYR A 91 -11.17 -8.62 -6.96
N THR A 92 -11.97 -9.67 -6.93
CA THR A 92 -11.69 -10.87 -6.14
C THR A 92 -10.83 -11.85 -6.95
N THR A 93 -9.82 -12.46 -6.33
CA THR A 93 -8.94 -13.45 -6.99
C THR A 93 -9.54 -14.86 -7.03
N GLY A 94 -10.66 -15.12 -6.33
CA GLY A 94 -11.32 -16.43 -6.22
C GLY A 94 -12.73 -16.51 -6.82
N GLU A 95 -13.35 -17.70 -6.74
CA GLU A 95 -14.71 -18.00 -7.21
C GLU A 95 -15.72 -16.93 -6.78
N VAL A 96 -16.55 -16.51 -7.74
CA VAL A 96 -17.70 -15.64 -7.52
C VAL A 96 -18.52 -16.24 -6.37
N PRO A 97 -18.82 -15.51 -5.28
CA PRO A 97 -19.56 -16.07 -4.16
C PRO A 97 -20.88 -16.67 -4.65
N SER A 98 -21.12 -17.94 -4.29
CA SER A 98 -22.35 -18.70 -4.59
C SER A 98 -23.60 -18.15 -3.91
N VAL A 99 -23.44 -17.11 -3.07
CA VAL A 99 -24.51 -16.36 -2.44
C VAL A 99 -24.53 -14.95 -3.03
N PRO A 100 -25.58 -14.60 -3.78
CA PRO A 100 -25.72 -13.27 -4.36
C PRO A 100 -25.99 -12.26 -3.24
N VAL A 101 -25.11 -11.27 -3.12
CA VAL A 101 -25.29 -10.17 -2.18
C VAL A 101 -26.02 -9.04 -2.86
N VAL A 102 -27.07 -8.60 -2.19
CA VAL A 102 -27.82 -7.40 -2.53
C VAL A 102 -27.10 -6.20 -1.91
N ASP A 103 -26.12 -5.67 -2.62
CA ASP A 103 -25.45 -4.42 -2.23
C ASP A 103 -25.93 -3.27 -3.14
N THR A 104 -26.87 -2.48 -2.63
CA THR A 104 -27.43 -1.30 -3.32
C THR A 104 -26.45 -0.13 -3.47
N GLY A 105 -25.25 -0.18 -2.87
CA GLY A 105 -24.33 0.96 -2.84
C GLY A 105 -23.24 0.95 -3.92
N GLY A 106 -23.25 -0.01 -4.84
CA GLY A 106 -22.12 -0.26 -5.76
C GLY A 106 -22.47 -0.67 -7.18
N VAL A 107 -23.69 -0.35 -7.62
CA VAL A 107 -24.19 -0.56 -8.99
C VAL A 107 -24.80 0.74 -9.51
N ASP A 108 -24.77 0.97 -10.81
CA ASP A 108 -25.39 2.14 -11.45
C ASP A 108 -26.94 2.05 -11.43
N GLY A 109 -27.47 0.89 -11.03
CA GLY A 109 -28.87 0.67 -10.67
C GLY A 109 -29.27 -0.80 -10.64
N ILE A 110 -30.54 -1.05 -10.32
CA ILE A 110 -31.16 -2.38 -10.44
C ILE A 110 -31.64 -2.57 -11.89
N TRP A 111 -31.52 -3.79 -12.41
CA TRP A 111 -32.07 -4.15 -13.71
C TRP A 111 -33.57 -3.87 -13.77
N SER A 112 -34.03 -3.32 -14.89
CA SER A 112 -35.46 -3.11 -15.15
C SER A 112 -35.76 -3.27 -16.64
N THR A 113 -36.81 -4.03 -16.93
CA THR A 113 -37.29 -4.26 -18.29
C THR A 113 -37.72 -2.93 -18.92
N GLY A 114 -37.06 -2.52 -20.02
CA GLY A 114 -37.38 -1.28 -20.76
C GLY A 114 -36.52 -0.06 -20.43
N LYS A 115 -35.53 -0.17 -19.52
CA LYS A 115 -34.50 0.85 -19.32
C LYS A 115 -33.30 0.57 -20.23
N SER A 116 -32.79 1.60 -20.89
CA SER A 116 -31.55 1.48 -21.67
C SER A 116 -30.33 1.59 -20.75
N TYR A 117 -29.34 0.74 -20.98
CA TYR A 117 -28.08 0.72 -20.26
C TYR A 117 -26.94 0.80 -21.28
N PRO A 118 -26.10 1.84 -21.26
CA PRO A 118 -24.95 1.91 -22.14
C PRO A 118 -23.89 0.89 -21.75
N ARG A 119 -23.04 0.53 -22.70
CA ARG A 119 -21.83 -0.27 -22.48
C ARG A 119 -21.02 0.33 -21.33
N GLY A 120 -20.54 -0.53 -20.43
CA GLY A 120 -19.79 -0.12 -19.25
C GLY A 120 -20.61 0.02 -17.97
N THR A 121 -21.94 -0.07 -18.06
CA THR A 121 -22.83 0.04 -16.90
C THR A 121 -22.82 -1.23 -16.05
N TRP A 122 -22.83 -1.06 -14.73
CA TRP A 122 -22.94 -2.14 -13.75
C TRP A 122 -24.36 -2.16 -13.20
N ILE A 123 -25.05 -3.27 -13.37
CA ILE A 123 -26.41 -3.44 -12.88
C ILE A 123 -26.46 -4.54 -11.85
N GLN A 124 -27.39 -4.43 -10.91
CA GLN A 124 -27.77 -5.54 -10.08
C GLN A 124 -29.02 -6.21 -10.65
N GLN A 125 -28.96 -7.52 -10.92
CA GLN A 125 -30.13 -8.31 -11.26
C GLN A 125 -30.52 -9.17 -10.06
N VAL A 126 -31.80 -9.15 -9.70
CA VAL A 126 -32.37 -9.93 -8.58
C VAL A 126 -33.67 -10.65 -8.97
N ALA A 127 -34.08 -10.53 -10.24
CA ALA A 127 -35.32 -11.10 -10.78
C ALA A 127 -35.03 -12.17 -11.85
N GLU A 128 -36.09 -12.83 -12.33
CA GLU A 128 -36.03 -13.80 -13.45
C GLU A 128 -35.12 -15.02 -13.21
N GLY A 129 -34.86 -15.39 -11.95
CA GLY A 129 -33.98 -16.52 -11.60
C GLY A 129 -32.48 -16.19 -11.66
N PHE A 130 -32.12 -14.94 -11.95
CA PHE A 130 -30.75 -14.44 -11.93
C PHE A 130 -30.53 -13.58 -10.69
N GLN A 131 -29.39 -13.77 -10.04
CA GLN A 131 -29.01 -12.99 -8.85
C GLN A 131 -27.52 -12.68 -8.91
N GLY A 132 -27.16 -11.39 -8.97
CA GLY A 132 -25.76 -10.96 -9.02
C GLY A 132 -25.58 -9.56 -9.63
N ILE A 133 -24.32 -9.11 -9.67
CA ILE A 133 -23.92 -7.89 -10.37
C ILE A 133 -23.47 -8.26 -11.77
N TYR A 134 -23.95 -7.53 -12.78
CA TYR A 134 -23.63 -7.77 -14.18
C TYR A 134 -23.03 -6.52 -14.81
N TYR A 135 -21.98 -6.72 -15.60
CA TYR A 135 -21.35 -5.70 -16.42
C TYR A 135 -21.89 -5.73 -17.84
N CYS A 136 -22.21 -4.56 -18.39
CA CYS A 136 -22.74 -4.39 -19.74
C CYS A 136 -21.60 -4.33 -20.78
N ASN A 137 -21.42 -5.38 -21.58
CA ASN A 137 -20.38 -5.44 -22.62
C ASN A 137 -20.78 -4.66 -23.89
N GLU A 138 -22.09 -4.51 -24.14
CA GLU A 138 -22.65 -3.86 -25.32
C GLU A 138 -23.88 -3.03 -24.95
N ASP A 139 -24.13 -1.92 -25.66
CA ASP A 139 -25.28 -1.07 -25.40
C ASP A 139 -26.61 -1.86 -25.42
N HIS A 140 -27.32 -1.84 -24.29
CA HIS A 140 -28.66 -2.39 -24.18
C HIS A 140 -29.71 -1.29 -24.43
N GLY A 141 -30.47 -1.44 -25.52
CA GLY A 141 -31.62 -0.57 -25.83
C GLY A 141 -32.95 -1.12 -25.33
N SER A 142 -33.25 -2.39 -25.63
CA SER A 142 -34.46 -3.11 -25.24
C SER A 142 -34.29 -4.63 -25.41
N GLY A 143 -34.77 -5.44 -24.48
CA GLY A 143 -34.64 -6.91 -24.54
C GLY A 143 -34.96 -7.60 -23.21
N ALA A 144 -35.02 -8.94 -23.22
CA ALA A 144 -35.13 -9.74 -22.01
C ALA A 144 -33.72 -10.12 -21.52
N PHE A 145 -33.49 -9.97 -20.22
CA PHE A 145 -32.18 -10.23 -19.61
C PHE A 145 -31.58 -11.61 -19.94
N PRO A 146 -32.34 -12.74 -19.86
CA PRO A 146 -31.80 -14.04 -20.24
C PRO A 146 -31.31 -14.15 -21.68
N ALA A 147 -32.00 -13.49 -22.63
CA ALA A 147 -31.63 -13.52 -24.04
C ALA A 147 -30.34 -12.72 -24.30
N ASP A 148 -30.23 -11.54 -23.68
CA ASP A 148 -29.03 -10.71 -23.78
C ASP A 148 -27.82 -11.31 -23.05
N LEU A 149 -28.05 -12.00 -21.93
CA LEU A 149 -27.00 -12.77 -21.23
C LEU A 149 -26.47 -13.91 -22.11
N THR A 150 -27.36 -14.66 -22.77
CA THR A 150 -26.97 -15.73 -23.71
C THR A 150 -26.23 -15.18 -24.93
N ALA A 151 -26.57 -13.96 -25.37
CA ALA A 151 -25.90 -13.26 -26.45
C ALA A 151 -24.55 -12.61 -26.04
N GLY A 152 -24.12 -12.73 -24.79
CA GLY A 152 -22.84 -12.19 -24.31
C GLY A 152 -22.86 -10.69 -23.97
N LYS A 153 -24.02 -10.03 -23.98
CA LYS A 153 -24.10 -8.58 -23.68
C LYS A 153 -23.93 -8.26 -22.19
N TRP A 154 -24.14 -9.24 -21.33
CA TRP A 154 -23.98 -9.11 -19.88
C TRP A 154 -22.98 -10.15 -19.38
N THR A 155 -22.07 -9.75 -18.51
CA THR A 155 -21.17 -10.68 -17.81
C THR A 155 -21.39 -10.57 -16.31
N LEU A 156 -21.67 -11.70 -15.65
CA LEU A 156 -21.70 -11.75 -14.19
C LEU A 156 -20.31 -11.37 -13.66
N THR A 157 -20.25 -10.40 -12.76
CA THR A 157 -19.00 -9.88 -12.20
C THR A 157 -19.00 -10.03 -10.68
N SER A 158 -17.84 -10.39 -10.12
CA SER A 158 -17.61 -10.41 -8.68
C SER A 158 -17.13 -9.06 -8.15
N ALA A 159 -16.89 -8.09 -9.03
CA ALA A 159 -16.45 -6.78 -8.64
C ALA A 159 -17.63 -5.91 -8.18
N PHE A 160 -17.33 -4.99 -7.27
CA PHE A 160 -18.28 -4.00 -6.79
C PHE A 160 -17.57 -2.66 -6.65
N LYS A 161 -18.35 -1.60 -6.75
CA LYS A 161 -17.89 -0.22 -6.88
C LYS A 161 -18.30 0.60 -5.66
N ARG A 162 -17.50 1.61 -5.31
CA ARG A 162 -17.78 2.55 -4.21
C ARG A 162 -17.27 3.93 -4.53
N ALA A 163 -18.06 4.96 -4.19
CA ALA A 163 -17.65 6.34 -4.36
C ALA A 163 -16.49 6.72 -3.41
N THR A 164 -15.57 7.53 -3.91
CA THR A 164 -14.44 8.13 -3.19
C THR A 164 -14.37 9.62 -3.51
N PRO A 165 -13.72 10.44 -2.68
CA PRO A 165 -13.56 11.86 -2.98
C PRO A 165 -12.36 12.17 -3.90
N TYR A 166 -11.54 11.17 -4.25
CA TYR A 166 -10.21 11.39 -4.83
C TYR A 166 -10.30 11.64 -6.34
N ALA A 167 -9.65 12.68 -6.83
CA ALA A 167 -9.57 12.96 -8.26
C ALA A 167 -8.46 12.13 -8.95
N ALA A 168 -8.52 11.98 -10.28
CA ALA A 168 -7.53 11.22 -11.06
C ALA A 168 -6.07 11.64 -10.79
N ALA A 169 -5.82 12.95 -10.64
CA ALA A 169 -4.48 13.48 -10.39
C ALA A 169 -3.93 13.13 -8.99
N GLU A 170 -4.81 12.80 -8.05
CA GLU A 170 -4.48 12.52 -6.65
C GLU A 170 -4.19 11.03 -6.41
N LEU A 171 -4.64 10.15 -7.31
CA LEU A 171 -4.59 8.70 -7.11
C LEU A 171 -3.17 8.15 -6.92
N ARG A 172 -2.18 8.73 -7.59
CA ARG A 172 -0.76 8.32 -7.46
C ARG A 172 -0.14 8.76 -6.14
N GLU A 173 -0.70 9.80 -5.54
CA GLU A 173 -0.23 10.40 -4.29
C GLU A 173 -0.87 9.76 -3.05
N LEU A 174 -1.83 8.84 -3.25
CA LEU A 174 -2.47 8.12 -2.15
C LEU A 174 -1.48 7.19 -1.45
N GLN A 175 -1.44 7.33 -0.12
CA GLN A 175 -0.69 6.44 0.76
C GLN A 175 -1.65 5.48 1.46
N PHE A 176 -1.26 4.21 1.55
CA PHE A 176 -2.09 3.14 2.08
C PHE A 176 -1.37 2.39 3.20
N GLN A 177 -2.12 2.06 4.26
CA GLN A 177 -1.66 1.14 5.27
C GLN A 177 -2.81 0.21 5.67
N GLN A 178 -2.65 -1.07 5.39
CA GLN A 178 -3.61 -2.09 5.80
C GLN A 178 -3.30 -2.61 7.21
N ILE A 179 -4.35 -2.88 7.99
CA ILE A 179 -4.35 -3.72 9.18
C ILE A 179 -5.62 -4.59 9.17
N ASN A 180 -5.46 -5.91 9.10
CA ASN A 180 -6.59 -6.86 9.03
C ASN A 180 -7.62 -6.46 7.95
N ASP A 181 -8.87 -6.17 8.34
CA ASP A 181 -9.96 -5.76 7.45
C ASP A 181 -10.05 -4.24 7.22
N LEU A 182 -9.12 -3.45 7.76
CA LEU A 182 -9.09 -1.99 7.64
C LEU A 182 -7.94 -1.54 6.75
N VAL A 183 -8.20 -0.59 5.84
CA VAL A 183 -7.18 0.12 5.08
C VAL A 183 -7.27 1.59 5.38
N TYR A 184 -6.22 2.15 5.96
CA TYR A 184 -6.07 3.60 6.13
C TYR A 184 -5.55 4.21 4.84
N VAL A 185 -6.21 5.29 4.40
CA VAL A 185 -5.86 6.04 3.20
C VAL A 185 -5.62 7.50 3.58
N THR A 186 -4.50 8.06 3.14
CA THR A 186 -4.16 9.47 3.38
C THR A 186 -3.78 10.19 2.09
N HIS A 187 -4.11 11.49 2.06
CA HIS A 187 -3.79 12.42 0.97
C HIS A 187 -3.72 13.84 1.54
N PRO A 188 -2.79 14.72 1.10
CA PRO A 188 -2.65 16.07 1.66
C PRO A 188 -3.91 16.95 1.53
N ASN A 189 -4.72 16.75 0.48
CA ASN A 189 -5.92 17.55 0.21
C ASN A 189 -7.21 16.99 0.84
N HIS A 190 -7.19 15.77 1.39
CA HIS A 190 -8.41 15.12 1.90
C HIS A 190 -8.21 14.57 3.30
N ALA A 191 -9.27 14.63 4.11
CA ALA A 191 -9.26 13.99 5.43
C ALA A 191 -8.91 12.50 5.33
N PRO A 192 -8.06 11.97 6.23
CA PRO A 192 -7.74 10.55 6.29
C PRO A 192 -9.02 9.71 6.31
N ARG A 193 -9.00 8.57 5.60
CA ARG A 193 -10.16 7.68 5.49
C ARG A 193 -9.81 6.27 5.89
N ILE A 194 -10.83 5.54 6.35
CA ILE A 194 -10.76 4.13 6.64
C ILE A 194 -11.66 3.41 5.64
N ILE A 195 -11.09 2.46 4.92
CA ILE A 195 -11.83 1.51 4.12
C ILE A 195 -11.99 0.25 4.96
N SER A 196 -13.23 -0.12 5.24
CA SER A 196 -13.55 -1.27 6.10
C SER A 196 -14.20 -2.37 5.30
N ARG A 197 -13.63 -3.56 5.36
CA ARG A 197 -14.22 -4.78 4.80
C ARG A 197 -15.09 -5.45 5.86
N HIS A 198 -16.40 -5.56 5.58
CA HIS A 198 -17.36 -6.29 6.43
C HIS A 198 -17.63 -7.71 5.91
N ALA A 199 -17.45 -7.90 4.60
CA ALA A 199 -17.51 -9.20 3.91
C ALA A 199 -16.76 -9.08 2.57
N ASN A 200 -16.57 -10.20 1.86
CA ASN A 200 -15.92 -10.21 0.53
C ASN A 200 -16.51 -9.19 -0.45
N ASN A 201 -17.81 -8.95 -0.35
CA ASN A 201 -18.60 -8.09 -1.22
C ASN A 201 -19.28 -6.93 -0.47
N LYS A 202 -18.90 -6.65 0.78
CA LYS A 202 -19.45 -5.54 1.55
C LYS A 202 -18.34 -4.70 2.12
N TRP A 203 -18.19 -3.50 1.56
CA TRP A 203 -17.14 -2.56 1.91
C TRP A 203 -17.70 -1.17 2.16
N THR A 204 -17.10 -0.43 3.09
CA THR A 204 -17.41 0.97 3.38
C THR A 204 -16.15 1.82 3.32
N ILE A 205 -16.31 3.12 3.05
CA ILE A 205 -15.23 4.11 3.10
C ILE A 205 -15.70 5.32 3.88
N ASP A 206 -15.11 5.50 5.07
CA ASP A 206 -15.55 6.48 6.05
C ASP A 206 -14.39 7.42 6.40
N LYS A 207 -14.70 8.65 6.85
CA LYS A 207 -13.64 9.55 7.35
C LYS A 207 -13.11 9.01 8.68
N LEU A 208 -11.81 9.14 8.92
CA LEU A 208 -11.19 8.88 10.24
C LEU A 208 -11.71 9.94 11.23
N VAL A 209 -12.65 9.52 12.08
CA VAL A 209 -13.17 10.36 13.16
C VAL A 209 -12.20 10.28 14.33
N GLN A 210 -11.68 11.43 14.78
CA GLN A 210 -10.75 11.49 15.91
C GLN A 210 -11.51 11.75 17.20
N GLU A 211 -11.64 10.76 18.07
CA GLU A 211 -12.25 10.93 19.40
C GLU A 211 -11.53 12.04 20.18
N TRP A 212 -10.20 11.99 20.16
CA TRP A 212 -9.34 13.10 20.57
C TRP A 212 -8.49 13.57 19.39
N PRO A 213 -8.60 14.84 18.98
CA PRO A 213 -7.89 15.32 17.80
C PRO A 213 -6.39 15.46 18.04
N ALA A 214 -5.60 15.32 16.97
CA ALA A 214 -4.23 15.79 16.98
C ALA A 214 -4.23 17.33 17.05
N LEU A 215 -3.49 17.90 18.01
CA LEU A 215 -3.54 19.32 18.33
C LEU A 215 -2.24 20.03 17.97
N ARG A 216 -2.37 21.33 17.71
CA ARG A 216 -1.26 22.28 17.72
C ARG A 216 -0.96 22.71 19.16
N ASP A 217 0.14 23.43 19.32
CA ASP A 217 0.50 24.06 20.58
C ASP A 217 -0.66 24.93 21.12
N GLU A 218 -0.81 24.93 22.45
CA GLU A 218 -1.83 25.75 23.12
C GLU A 218 -1.62 27.24 22.82
N ASN A 219 -2.74 27.95 22.66
CA ASN A 219 -2.72 29.38 22.44
C ASN A 219 -2.01 30.12 23.58
N ILE A 220 -0.97 30.88 23.23
CA ILE A 220 -0.22 31.74 24.15
C ILE A 220 -0.62 33.23 24.04
N THR A 221 -1.53 33.56 23.13
CA THR A 221 -1.96 34.94 22.87
C THR A 221 -3.13 35.34 23.77
N ASN A 222 -3.57 36.60 23.69
CA ASN A 222 -4.73 37.09 24.44
C ASN A 222 -6.09 36.71 23.83
N THR A 223 -6.10 35.98 22.72
CA THR A 223 -7.34 35.53 22.08
C THR A 223 -8.07 34.52 22.97
N SER A 224 -9.33 34.80 23.26
CA SER A 224 -10.22 33.98 24.09
C SER A 224 -11.38 33.45 23.29
N LEU A 225 -11.81 32.24 23.64
CA LEU A 225 -13.02 31.61 23.10
C LEU A 225 -14.11 31.53 24.17
N GLN A 226 -15.33 31.87 23.78
CA GLN A 226 -16.53 31.77 24.60
C GLN A 226 -17.55 30.87 23.92
N ALA A 227 -18.13 29.92 24.67
CA ALA A 227 -19.19 29.05 24.18
C ALA A 227 -20.56 29.52 24.68
N SER A 228 -21.57 29.55 23.81
CA SER A 228 -22.94 29.92 24.20
C SER A 228 -23.61 28.90 25.12
N ALA A 229 -23.17 27.63 25.08
CA ALA A 229 -23.60 26.56 25.97
C ALA A 229 -22.46 25.55 26.14
N VAL A 230 -22.49 24.78 27.23
CA VAL A 230 -21.42 23.81 27.59
C VAL A 230 -21.68 22.39 27.08
N THR A 231 -22.89 22.12 26.57
CA THR A 231 -23.31 20.84 25.96
C THR A 231 -24.31 21.10 24.83
N GLY A 232 -24.52 20.09 23.97
CA GLY A 232 -25.52 20.13 22.90
C GLY A 232 -24.95 20.43 21.50
N ASN A 233 -25.85 20.46 20.52
CA ASN A 233 -25.54 20.69 19.11
C ASN A 233 -25.95 22.10 18.69
N GLY A 234 -25.25 22.67 17.70
CA GLY A 234 -25.57 23.99 17.16
C GLY A 234 -25.25 25.17 18.08
N ILE A 235 -24.29 25.01 19.00
CA ILE A 235 -23.85 26.09 19.89
C ILE A 235 -23.02 27.11 19.10
N THR A 236 -22.98 28.36 19.56
CA THR A 236 -22.11 29.38 18.98
C THR A 236 -20.82 29.47 19.79
N ILE A 237 -19.68 29.41 19.11
CA ILE A 237 -18.37 29.75 19.67
C ILE A 237 -17.97 31.13 19.16
N THR A 238 -17.73 32.05 20.09
CA THR A 238 -17.31 33.42 19.82
C THR A 238 -15.85 33.60 20.21
N ALA A 239 -15.02 34.05 19.28
CA ALA A 239 -13.67 34.53 19.52
C ALA A 239 -13.65 36.06 19.65
N ASN A 240 -12.72 36.60 20.43
CA ASN A 240 -12.49 38.05 20.50
C ASN A 240 -11.52 38.59 19.44
N ASP A 241 -10.94 37.71 18.61
CA ASP A 241 -10.08 38.03 17.47
C ASP A 241 -10.46 37.15 16.26
N ASP A 242 -10.03 37.58 15.07
CA ASP A 242 -10.32 36.94 13.78
C ASP A 242 -9.48 35.66 13.58
N ILE A 243 -9.92 34.53 14.17
CA ILE A 243 -9.20 33.25 14.09
C ILE A 243 -9.89 32.19 13.24
N PHE A 244 -11.20 32.30 13.02
CA PHE A 244 -11.95 31.29 12.29
C PHE A 244 -11.84 31.49 10.78
N GLN A 245 -11.73 30.38 10.05
CA GLN A 245 -11.68 30.35 8.60
C GLN A 245 -12.73 29.35 8.08
N PRO A 246 -13.25 29.51 6.85
CA PRO A 246 -14.21 28.56 6.28
C PRO A 246 -13.72 27.10 6.30
N GLY A 247 -12.41 26.87 6.12
CA GLY A 247 -11.80 25.54 6.17
C GLY A 247 -11.67 24.91 7.57
N HIS A 248 -12.16 25.57 8.62
CA HIS A 248 -12.25 24.98 9.97
C HIS A 248 -13.50 24.12 10.17
N VAL A 249 -14.46 24.15 9.24
CA VAL A 249 -15.65 23.28 9.31
C VAL A 249 -15.21 21.80 9.26
N GLY A 250 -15.77 20.99 10.16
CA GLY A 250 -15.42 19.58 10.38
C GLY A 250 -14.19 19.36 11.26
N SER A 251 -13.55 20.42 11.76
CA SER A 251 -12.39 20.32 12.65
C SER A 251 -12.79 20.31 14.13
N ARG A 252 -12.06 19.54 14.95
CA ARG A 252 -12.30 19.41 16.40
C ARG A 252 -11.30 20.23 17.20
N TRP A 253 -11.80 21.09 18.06
CA TRP A 253 -11.02 22.02 18.87
C TRP A 253 -11.09 21.65 20.34
N VAL A 254 -10.03 21.95 21.08
CA VAL A 254 -9.99 21.72 22.53
C VAL A 254 -9.97 23.04 23.27
N MET A 255 -10.90 23.21 24.22
CA MET A 255 -10.88 24.28 25.21
C MET A 255 -10.46 23.73 26.56
N ARG A 256 -9.74 24.53 27.34
CA ARG A 256 -9.40 24.20 28.72
C ARG A 256 -9.90 25.28 29.65
N HIS A 257 -10.57 24.88 30.71
CA HIS A 257 -11.03 25.77 31.76
C HIS A 257 -10.43 25.35 33.08
N ARG A 258 -9.87 26.31 33.82
CA ARG A 258 -9.39 26.03 35.17
C ARG A 258 -10.57 25.77 36.07
N ARG A 259 -10.55 24.65 36.80
CA ARG A 259 -11.62 24.30 37.73
C ARG A 259 -11.65 25.31 38.88
N ALA A 260 -12.82 25.92 39.11
CA ALA A 260 -13.04 26.77 40.28
C ALA A 260 -13.03 25.95 41.59
N LYS A 261 -13.48 24.69 41.52
CA LYS A 261 -13.44 23.71 42.61
C LYS A 261 -12.99 22.36 42.04
N PRO A 262 -11.76 21.88 42.31
CA PRO A 262 -11.29 20.58 41.83
C PRO A 262 -11.82 19.41 42.68
N TYR A 263 -12.63 19.67 43.70
CA TYR A 263 -13.14 18.66 44.61
C TYR A 263 -14.63 18.82 44.90
N VAL A 264 -15.27 17.70 45.21
CA VAL A 264 -16.62 17.62 45.77
C VAL A 264 -16.54 17.03 47.18
N VAL A 265 -17.39 17.53 48.08
CA VAL A 265 -17.41 17.10 49.48
C VAL A 265 -18.76 16.50 49.81
N ARG A 266 -18.75 15.31 50.43
CA ARG A 266 -19.90 14.77 51.14
C ARG A 266 -19.62 14.81 52.65
N ARG A 267 -20.36 15.65 53.37
CA ARG A 267 -20.30 15.70 54.84
C ARG A 267 -21.11 14.55 55.43
N ILE A 268 -20.57 13.91 56.45
CA ILE A 268 -21.21 12.78 57.13
C ILE A 268 -22.31 13.26 58.10
N LYS A 269 -22.15 14.45 58.70
CA LYS A 269 -23.05 15.02 59.72
C LYS A 269 -24.51 15.11 59.24
N ASP A 270 -24.68 15.35 57.95
CA ASP A 270 -25.97 15.67 57.32
C ASP A 270 -26.40 14.55 56.35
N ALA A 271 -25.82 13.35 56.45
CA ALA A 271 -26.02 12.28 55.50
C ALA A 271 -26.81 11.09 56.04
N ALA A 272 -27.71 10.58 55.21
CA ALA A 272 -28.31 9.26 55.33
C ALA A 272 -27.60 8.24 54.42
N ALA A 273 -27.90 6.96 54.61
CA ALA A 273 -27.50 5.92 53.68
C ALA A 273 -28.08 6.23 52.28
N ASN A 274 -27.26 5.99 51.26
CA ASN A 274 -27.46 6.32 49.84
C ASN A 274 -27.42 7.79 49.44
N ASP A 275 -27.10 8.71 50.35
CA ASP A 275 -26.92 10.10 49.97
C ASP A 275 -25.65 10.32 49.14
N THR A 276 -25.76 11.17 48.11
CA THR A 276 -24.68 11.45 47.15
C THR A 276 -24.13 12.88 47.27
N SER A 277 -22.89 13.08 46.80
CA SER A 277 -22.31 14.40 46.57
C SER A 277 -22.79 14.98 45.24
N GLU A 278 -22.42 16.25 44.98
CA GLU A 278 -22.37 16.77 43.62
C GLU A 278 -21.44 15.92 42.73
N GLU A 279 -21.65 16.02 41.43
CA GLU A 279 -20.90 15.28 40.42
C GLU A 279 -19.63 16.06 40.05
N LEU A 280 -18.51 15.35 39.98
CA LEU A 280 -17.21 15.86 39.56
C LEU A 280 -16.82 15.21 38.23
N PHE A 281 -16.58 16.01 37.20
CA PHE A 281 -15.98 15.48 35.97
C PHE A 281 -14.51 15.14 36.22
N VAL A 282 -14.06 13.95 35.90
CA VAL A 282 -12.68 13.49 36.10
C VAL A 282 -12.14 12.95 34.79
N LEU A 283 -10.90 13.33 34.49
CA LEU A 283 -10.08 12.78 33.41
C LEU A 283 -8.65 12.68 33.96
N GLY A 284 -8.08 11.48 34.02
CA GLY A 284 -6.81 11.23 34.70
C GLY A 284 -6.97 10.94 36.19
N ASP A 285 -6.00 11.37 36.99
CA ASP A 285 -5.89 11.01 38.40
C ASP A 285 -6.95 11.67 39.28
N TRP A 286 -7.46 10.90 40.24
CA TRP A 286 -8.35 11.35 41.30
C TRP A 286 -7.95 10.79 42.66
N SER A 287 -8.38 11.47 43.72
CA SER A 287 -8.21 11.00 45.09
C SER A 287 -9.49 11.15 45.90
N LEU A 288 -9.82 10.14 46.67
CA LEU A 288 -10.82 10.18 47.73
C LEU A 288 -10.10 10.23 49.07
N SER A 289 -10.36 11.28 49.84
CA SER A 289 -9.88 11.40 51.22
C SER A 289 -11.04 11.42 52.19
N VAL A 290 -10.83 10.84 53.37
CA VAL A 290 -11.75 10.94 54.50
C VAL A 290 -11.06 11.59 55.69
N ILE A 291 -11.76 12.50 56.35
CA ILE A 291 -11.31 13.14 57.60
C ILE A 291 -12.44 13.02 58.62
N THR A 292 -12.13 12.48 59.80
CA THR A 292 -13.06 12.27 60.91
C THR A 292 -12.66 13.16 62.11
N ALA A 293 -13.62 13.56 62.98
CA ALA A 293 -13.38 14.49 64.09
C ALA A 293 -13.28 13.82 65.47
N ASP A 294 -12.57 14.46 66.41
CA ASP A 294 -12.01 13.84 67.63
C ASP A 294 -12.99 13.42 68.76
N ASN A 295 -14.28 13.78 68.73
CA ASN A 295 -15.17 13.65 69.88
C ASN A 295 -16.42 12.80 69.63
N MET A 296 -16.24 11.50 69.39
CA MET A 296 -17.31 10.67 68.82
C MET A 296 -17.37 9.23 69.35
N GLY A 297 -18.60 8.68 69.45
CA GLY A 297 -18.88 7.28 69.84
C GLY A 297 -18.35 6.22 68.85
N ASN A 298 -18.59 4.93 69.11
CA ASN A 298 -18.14 3.85 68.23
C ASN A 298 -19.02 3.77 66.97
N TRP A 299 -18.60 4.37 65.85
CA TRP A 299 -19.29 4.30 64.56
C TRP A 299 -18.34 3.88 63.44
N GLU A 300 -18.92 3.36 62.36
CA GLU A 300 -18.29 2.98 61.10
C GLU A 300 -19.13 3.54 59.94
N VAL A 301 -18.49 4.19 58.97
CA VAL A 301 -19.15 4.76 57.79
C VAL A 301 -18.43 4.28 56.55
N VAL A 302 -19.18 3.83 55.55
CA VAL A 302 -18.63 3.42 54.25
C VAL A 302 -18.99 4.45 53.20
N GLY A 303 -17.98 5.15 52.67
CA GLY A 303 -18.10 6.02 51.51
C GLY A 303 -17.73 5.26 50.24
N VAL A 304 -18.52 5.41 49.19
CA VAL A 304 -18.35 4.74 47.91
C VAL A 304 -18.17 5.79 46.82
N VAL A 305 -17.12 5.64 46.02
CA VAL A 305 -16.94 6.42 44.80
C VAL A 305 -17.69 5.71 43.68
N GLU A 306 -18.64 6.43 43.09
CA GLU A 306 -19.38 5.99 41.92
C GLU A 306 -18.90 6.73 40.67
N ARG A 307 -18.85 6.02 39.54
CA ARG A 307 -18.51 6.55 38.21
C ARG A 307 -19.69 6.41 37.26
N SER A 308 -19.83 7.36 36.35
CA SER A 308 -20.81 7.34 35.27
C SER A 308 -20.28 8.02 34.01
N TYR A 309 -20.47 7.40 32.85
CA TYR A 309 -20.12 7.99 31.55
C TYR A 309 -21.27 8.81 30.94
N ASN A 310 -22.50 8.59 31.39
CA ASN A 310 -23.71 9.17 30.80
C ASN A 310 -24.58 9.93 31.82
N LYS A 311 -24.14 10.03 33.09
CA LYS A 311 -24.88 10.56 34.26
C LYS A 311 -26.15 9.80 34.65
N ILE A 312 -26.50 8.73 33.94
CA ILE A 312 -27.73 7.97 34.15
C ILE A 312 -27.40 6.68 34.92
N THR A 313 -26.44 5.91 34.42
CA THR A 313 -25.99 4.65 35.03
C THR A 313 -24.72 4.90 35.82
N TRP A 314 -24.74 4.56 37.11
CA TRP A 314 -23.62 4.73 38.03
C TRP A 314 -23.11 3.37 38.48
N GLU A 315 -21.80 3.18 38.45
CA GLU A 315 -21.13 1.97 38.94
C GLU A 315 -20.20 2.31 40.11
N THR A 316 -20.12 1.41 41.08
CA THR A 316 -19.19 1.54 42.20
C THR A 316 -17.77 1.24 41.73
N VAL A 317 -16.89 2.25 41.77
CA VAL A 317 -15.46 2.08 41.44
C VAL A 317 -14.70 1.54 42.66
N ARG A 318 -14.93 2.16 43.82
CA ARG A 318 -14.24 1.79 45.05
C ARG A 318 -15.01 2.22 46.29
N SER A 319 -14.85 1.49 47.38
CA SER A 319 -15.37 1.85 48.70
C SER A 319 -14.24 2.14 49.68
N MET A 320 -14.54 2.98 50.66
CA MET A 320 -13.68 3.34 51.76
C MET A 320 -14.48 3.32 53.05
N ALA A 321 -14.14 2.39 53.94
CA ALA A 321 -14.63 2.41 55.31
C ALA A 321 -13.80 3.39 56.15
N ALA A 322 -14.46 4.17 56.98
CA ALA A 322 -13.84 5.03 57.97
C ALA A 322 -14.45 4.72 59.34
N SER A 323 -13.58 4.47 60.30
CA SER A 323 -13.93 4.13 61.68
C SER A 323 -13.30 5.12 62.66
N ARG A 324 -13.68 5.06 63.93
CA ARG A 324 -13.10 5.87 65.00
C ARG A 324 -11.57 5.74 65.12
N SER A 325 -11.00 4.57 64.85
CA SER A 325 -9.55 4.32 64.95
C SER A 325 -8.77 4.83 63.73
N ASP A 326 -9.45 5.01 62.59
CA ASP A 326 -8.85 5.38 61.31
C ASP A 326 -9.12 6.87 61.01
N ARG A 327 -8.26 7.73 61.55
CA ARG A 327 -8.47 9.19 61.57
C ARG A 327 -8.39 9.86 60.19
N SER A 328 -7.68 9.24 59.25
CA SER A 328 -7.55 9.73 57.89
C SER A 328 -7.07 8.61 56.98
N GLY A 329 -7.64 8.51 55.80
CA GLY A 329 -7.11 7.69 54.73
C GLY A 329 -7.34 8.36 53.39
N ILE A 330 -6.52 7.95 52.42
CA ILE A 330 -6.58 8.42 51.04
C ILE A 330 -6.60 7.18 50.16
N ILE A 331 -7.48 7.19 49.18
CA ILE A 331 -7.42 6.26 48.08
C ILE A 331 -7.33 7.04 46.79
N THR A 332 -6.49 6.59 45.88
CA THR A 332 -6.32 7.18 44.56
C THR A 332 -6.82 6.23 43.47
N GLY A 333 -7.12 6.79 42.32
CA GLY A 333 -7.39 6.06 41.09
C GLY A 333 -7.09 6.95 39.88
N THR A 334 -7.14 6.36 38.70
CA THR A 334 -6.88 7.04 37.43
C THR A 334 -7.97 6.62 36.45
N GLU A 335 -8.60 7.61 35.81
CA GLU A 335 -9.61 7.38 34.78
C GLU A 335 -9.01 7.70 33.41
N ILE A 336 -8.96 6.69 32.55
CA ILE A 336 -8.47 6.82 31.17
C ILE A 336 -9.48 7.65 30.35
N ASP A 337 -10.76 7.31 30.53
CA ASP A 337 -11.87 7.94 29.82
C ASP A 337 -12.51 9.07 30.64
N PRO A 338 -12.98 10.13 29.96
CA PRO A 338 -13.69 11.22 30.62
C PRO A 338 -14.99 10.71 31.25
N CYS A 339 -15.09 10.81 32.57
CA CYS A 339 -16.26 10.33 33.30
C CYS A 339 -16.72 11.31 34.39
N TRP A 340 -17.94 11.11 34.87
CA TRP A 340 -18.47 11.79 36.04
C TRP A 340 -18.33 10.89 37.24
N MET A 341 -17.76 11.42 38.31
CA MET A 341 -17.59 10.72 39.57
C MET A 341 -18.33 11.44 40.68
N ARG A 342 -18.84 10.70 41.65
CA ARG A 342 -19.45 11.26 42.87
C ARG A 342 -19.19 10.34 44.05
N VAL A 343 -19.35 10.86 45.25
CA VAL A 343 -19.29 10.07 46.48
C VAL A 343 -20.70 9.79 46.98
N ARG A 344 -21.05 8.52 47.16
CA ARG A 344 -22.25 8.05 47.85
C ARG A 344 -21.88 7.51 49.21
N ILE A 345 -22.66 7.81 50.25
CA ILE A 345 -22.53 7.12 51.53
C ILE A 345 -23.36 5.85 51.47
N ASP A 346 -22.72 4.69 51.64
CA ASP A 346 -23.36 3.38 51.48
C ASP A 346 -24.02 2.90 52.78
N SER A 347 -23.28 2.96 53.89
CA SER A 347 -23.81 2.67 55.23
C SER A 347 -23.22 3.60 56.30
N ILE A 348 -23.99 3.74 57.40
CA ILE A 348 -23.61 4.45 58.62
C ILE A 348 -24.05 3.57 59.79
N ASP A 349 -23.11 2.91 60.46
CA ASP A 349 -23.36 1.95 61.53
C ASP A 349 -22.75 2.45 62.85
N GLY A 350 -23.57 2.65 63.91
CA GLY A 350 -23.10 3.11 65.22
C GLY A 350 -24.23 3.52 66.20
N PRO A 351 -23.98 3.60 67.52
CA PRO A 351 -24.98 3.98 68.50
C PRO A 351 -25.33 5.47 68.37
N SER A 352 -26.62 5.79 68.46
CA SER A 352 -27.26 7.06 68.07
C SER A 352 -26.93 8.31 68.93
N LEU A 353 -25.82 8.32 69.67
CA LEU A 353 -25.56 9.34 70.71
C LEU A 353 -24.83 10.61 70.24
N ALA A 354 -24.46 10.73 68.96
CA ALA A 354 -24.16 12.00 68.28
C ALA A 354 -24.02 11.75 66.76
N PRO A 355 -24.47 12.66 65.87
CA PRO A 355 -24.34 12.47 64.42
C PRO A 355 -22.86 12.40 64.03
N PRO A 356 -22.48 11.53 63.08
CA PRO A 356 -21.08 11.38 62.76
C PRO A 356 -20.46 12.64 62.10
N HIS A 357 -19.40 13.24 62.67
CA HIS A 357 -18.70 14.42 62.16
C HIS A 357 -17.46 14.01 61.38
N GLY A 358 -17.57 14.08 60.07
CA GLY A 358 -16.47 13.88 59.13
C GLY A 358 -16.88 14.27 57.73
N LYS A 359 -15.96 14.14 56.78
CA LYS A 359 -16.24 14.39 55.37
C LYS A 359 -15.46 13.44 54.48
N PHE A 360 -16.11 12.99 53.41
CA PHE A 360 -15.44 12.45 52.24
C PHE A 360 -15.20 13.59 51.26
N THR A 361 -13.98 13.71 50.75
CA THR A 361 -13.61 14.69 49.72
C THR A 361 -13.06 13.91 48.54
N LEU A 362 -13.77 13.98 47.41
CA LEU A 362 -13.30 13.46 46.14
C LEU A 362 -12.71 14.61 45.35
N GLU A 363 -11.46 14.48 44.93
CA GLU A 363 -10.68 15.51 44.25
C GLU A 363 -10.15 14.96 42.91
N ALA A 364 -10.31 15.74 41.86
CA ALA A 364 -9.59 15.55 40.60
C ALA A 364 -8.22 16.19 40.76
N VAL A 365 -7.15 15.43 40.49
CA VAL A 365 -5.78 15.92 40.62
C VAL A 365 -5.46 16.93 39.50
N ASP A 366 -6.05 16.75 38.32
CA ASP A 366 -5.92 17.71 37.23
C ASP A 366 -6.69 19.02 37.54
N PRO A 367 -6.00 20.18 37.63
CA PRO A 367 -6.65 21.46 37.89
C PRO A 367 -7.52 21.96 36.73
N ASP A 368 -7.39 21.39 35.53
CA ASP A 368 -8.10 21.85 34.34
C ASP A 368 -9.22 20.87 33.93
N HIS A 369 -10.23 21.41 33.26
CA HIS A 369 -11.31 20.68 32.61
C HIS A 369 -11.11 20.80 31.11
N HIS A 370 -11.12 19.66 30.40
CA HIS A 370 -10.95 19.61 28.96
C HIS A 370 -12.30 19.47 28.25
N GLY A 371 -12.59 20.43 27.38
CA GLY A 371 -13.76 20.48 26.53
C GLY A 371 -13.42 20.27 25.07
N ILE A 372 -14.25 19.53 24.32
CA ILE A 372 -14.05 19.32 22.87
C ILE A 372 -15.32 19.71 22.13
N PHE A 373 -15.16 20.52 21.09
CA PHE A 373 -16.24 20.88 20.18
C PHE A 373 -15.81 20.66 18.73
N GLU A 374 -16.77 20.28 17.89
CA GLU A 374 -16.61 20.12 16.44
C GLU A 374 -17.30 21.28 15.73
N VAL A 375 -16.57 22.01 14.88
CA VAL A 375 -17.13 23.12 14.11
C VAL A 375 -18.01 22.57 12.98
N THR A 376 -19.29 22.92 12.95
CA THR A 376 -20.25 22.46 11.94
C THR A 376 -20.63 23.54 10.92
N GLY A 377 -20.43 24.82 11.25
CA GLY A 377 -20.71 25.93 10.35
C GLY A 377 -19.82 27.14 10.61
N TYR A 378 -19.45 27.83 9.53
CA TYR A 378 -18.69 29.08 9.58
C TYR A 378 -19.66 30.26 9.35
N SER A 379 -19.69 31.22 10.28
CA SER A 379 -20.47 32.45 10.11
C SER A 379 -19.56 33.60 9.67
N ASP A 380 -18.53 33.88 10.45
CA ASP A 380 -17.51 34.90 10.17
C ASP A 380 -16.20 34.57 10.92
N ALA A 381 -15.20 35.45 10.82
CA ALA A 381 -13.87 35.21 11.41
C ALA A 381 -13.87 35.11 12.95
N GLN A 382 -14.93 35.56 13.62
CA GLN A 382 -15.08 35.55 15.08
C GLN A 382 -16.17 34.59 15.56
N HIS A 383 -17.07 34.13 14.68
CA HIS A 383 -18.22 33.31 15.05
C HIS A 383 -18.32 32.02 14.24
N VAL A 384 -18.44 30.90 14.95
CA VAL A 384 -18.72 29.58 14.35
C VAL A 384 -19.83 28.85 15.09
N THR A 385 -20.56 28.01 14.36
CA THR A 385 -21.51 27.06 14.91
C THR A 385 -20.79 25.73 15.16
N ALA A 386 -21.01 25.11 16.31
CA ALA A 386 -20.33 23.89 16.72
C ALA A 386 -21.26 22.91 17.45
N ASN A 387 -20.88 21.63 17.44
CA ASN A 387 -21.45 20.59 18.28
C ASN A 387 -20.47 20.24 19.39
N VAL A 388 -20.95 20.16 20.63
CA VAL A 388 -20.13 19.77 21.77
C VAL A 388 -19.99 18.25 21.81
N ILE A 389 -18.76 17.76 21.69
CA ILE A 389 -18.43 16.32 21.80
C ILE A 389 -18.17 15.98 23.26
N PHE A 390 -17.26 16.72 23.90
CA PHE A 390 -17.02 16.66 25.34
C PHE A 390 -17.38 17.98 25.98
N THR A 391 -18.13 17.89 27.08
CA THR A 391 -18.65 19.04 27.83
C THR A 391 -17.56 20.08 28.03
N ILE A 392 -17.82 21.33 27.64
CA ILE A 392 -16.77 22.36 27.57
C ILE A 392 -16.22 22.72 28.95
N ALA A 393 -17.12 22.98 29.89
CA ALA A 393 -16.85 23.30 31.29
C ALA A 393 -18.16 23.22 32.09
N ASN A 394 -18.15 23.65 33.36
CA ASN A 394 -19.36 23.87 34.14
C ASN A 394 -19.92 25.32 34.01
N HIS A 395 -19.31 26.16 33.18
CA HIS A 395 -19.70 27.55 32.94
C HIS A 395 -19.38 27.98 31.49
N THR A 396 -19.94 29.10 31.06
CA THR A 396 -19.75 29.66 29.70
C THR A 396 -18.77 30.82 29.65
N GLU A 397 -18.02 31.09 30.74
CA GLU A 397 -16.99 32.14 30.74
C GLU A 397 -15.90 31.89 29.69
N PRO A 398 -15.36 32.97 29.08
CA PRO A 398 -14.33 32.86 28.06
C PRO A 398 -13.04 32.25 28.61
N THR A 399 -12.38 31.42 27.81
CA THR A 399 -11.04 30.89 28.12
C THR A 399 -10.01 31.32 27.08
N LYS A 400 -8.81 31.65 27.55
CA LYS A 400 -7.63 31.88 26.68
C LYS A 400 -6.88 30.59 26.35
N ARG A 401 -7.15 29.51 27.09
CA ARG A 401 -6.52 28.22 26.92
C ARG A 401 -7.35 27.39 25.95
N TRP A 402 -6.91 27.37 24.71
CA TRP A 402 -7.50 26.55 23.67
C TRP A 402 -6.40 26.10 22.71
N SER A 403 -6.65 24.97 22.05
CA SER A 403 -5.77 24.41 21.05
C SER A 403 -6.55 24.16 19.77
N GLU A 404 -6.00 24.67 18.66
CA GLU A 404 -6.48 24.40 17.31
C GLU A 404 -6.07 22.98 16.88
N PRO A 405 -6.89 22.26 16.11
CA PRO A 405 -6.49 20.99 15.50
C PRO A 405 -5.29 21.16 14.56
N ALA A 406 -4.42 20.16 14.54
CA ALA A 406 -3.30 20.08 13.61
C ALA A 406 -3.76 19.87 12.15
N TRP A 407 -4.94 19.30 11.96
CA TRP A 407 -5.49 18.94 10.65
C TRP A 407 -6.87 19.55 10.43
N SER A 408 -7.06 20.15 9.26
CA SER A 408 -8.34 20.70 8.78
C SER A 408 -8.21 21.00 7.29
N ASP A 409 -9.32 21.32 6.62
CA ASP A 409 -9.27 21.77 5.22
C ASP A 409 -8.47 23.09 5.07
N TYR A 410 -8.32 23.86 6.14
CA TYR A 410 -7.46 25.05 6.18
C TYR A 410 -5.98 24.71 6.45
N ARG A 411 -5.69 23.81 7.39
CA ARG A 411 -4.31 23.46 7.81
C ARG A 411 -3.64 22.37 6.97
N GLY A 412 -4.42 21.74 6.09
CA GLY A 412 -4.05 20.56 5.32
C GLY A 412 -4.15 19.28 6.15
N TRP A 413 -4.24 18.17 5.43
CA TRP A 413 -4.35 16.84 6.02
C TRP A 413 -3.00 16.10 6.01
N PRO A 414 -2.82 15.08 6.86
CA PRO A 414 -1.64 14.24 6.84
C PRO A 414 -1.44 13.58 5.47
N ARG A 415 -0.18 13.52 5.03
CA ARG A 415 0.18 12.95 3.72
C ARG A 415 0.72 11.54 3.78
N THR A 416 1.15 11.07 4.94
CA THR A 416 1.68 9.71 5.13
C THR A 416 0.99 9.00 6.28
N VAL A 417 0.93 7.67 6.20
CA VAL A 417 0.37 6.79 7.24
C VAL A 417 1.25 5.56 7.41
N CYS A 418 1.40 5.08 8.64
CA CYS A 418 2.10 3.84 8.99
C CYS A 418 1.58 3.32 10.34
N ILE A 419 1.71 2.02 10.60
CA ILE A 419 1.51 1.45 11.94
C ILE A 419 2.88 1.10 12.53
N HIS A 420 3.14 1.57 13.75
CA HIS A 420 4.37 1.27 14.48
C HIS A 420 4.06 1.09 15.97
N GLU A 421 4.54 0.00 16.58
CA GLU A 421 4.36 -0.31 18.01
C GLU A 421 2.91 -0.12 18.52
N GLN A 422 1.93 -0.67 17.80
CA GLN A 422 0.49 -0.56 18.13
C GLN A 422 -0.06 0.88 18.16
N ARG A 423 0.56 1.80 17.41
CA ARG A 423 0.07 3.17 17.20
C ARG A 423 -0.20 3.45 15.73
N LEU A 424 -1.25 4.22 15.45
CA LEU A 424 -1.47 4.81 14.15
C LEU A 424 -0.60 6.06 14.02
N MET A 425 0.36 6.01 13.10
CA MET A 425 1.31 7.08 12.85
C MET A 425 0.91 7.84 11.58
N LEU A 426 0.65 9.13 11.72
CA LEU A 426 0.30 10.04 10.63
C LEU A 426 1.38 11.13 10.52
N GLY A 427 1.76 11.50 9.29
CA GLY A 427 2.89 12.41 9.08
C GLY A 427 2.61 13.50 8.06
N GLY A 428 3.19 14.68 8.30
CA GLY A 428 3.34 15.78 7.35
C GLY A 428 2.02 16.37 6.85
N SER A 429 1.53 17.44 7.51
CA SER A 429 0.45 18.29 6.98
C SER A 429 1.02 19.51 6.25
N ALA A 430 0.18 20.24 5.52
CA ALA A 430 0.61 21.47 4.82
C ALA A 430 1.17 22.53 5.80
N SER A 431 0.57 22.66 6.98
CA SER A 431 1.01 23.60 8.01
C SER A 431 2.14 23.07 8.91
N GLN A 432 2.26 21.74 9.06
CA GLN A 432 3.29 21.06 9.86
C GLN A 432 3.93 19.92 9.06
N PRO A 433 4.75 20.24 8.04
CA PRO A 433 5.30 19.24 7.12
C PRO A 433 6.33 18.29 7.77
N GLN A 434 6.88 18.68 8.92
CA GLN A 434 7.92 17.96 9.67
C GLN A 434 7.40 17.24 10.91
N THR A 435 6.09 17.25 11.13
CA THR A 435 5.50 16.67 12.34
C THR A 435 4.94 15.28 12.04
N VAL A 436 5.21 14.34 12.95
CA VAL A 436 4.59 13.02 13.02
C VAL A 436 3.73 12.97 14.27
N TRP A 437 2.50 12.51 14.11
CA TRP A 437 1.55 12.28 15.18
C TRP A 437 1.32 10.78 15.32
N GLY A 438 1.39 10.27 16.54
CA GLY A 438 1.06 8.90 16.88
C GLY A 438 -0.14 8.87 17.82
N SER A 439 -1.08 7.97 17.57
CA SER A 439 -2.19 7.71 18.48
C SER A 439 -1.70 7.14 19.82
N ILE A 440 -2.63 7.04 20.77
CA ILE A 440 -2.47 6.18 21.95
C ILE A 440 -2.29 4.72 21.46
N ILE A 441 -1.59 3.92 22.26
CA ILE A 441 -1.42 2.49 22.01
C ILE A 441 -2.80 1.79 22.02
N ASP A 442 -3.07 0.98 20.99
CA ASP A 442 -4.31 0.20 20.80
C ASP A 442 -5.61 1.03 20.64
N ASP A 443 -5.52 2.36 20.69
CA ASP A 443 -6.62 3.28 20.38
C ASP A 443 -6.21 4.23 19.25
N PHE A 444 -6.52 3.83 18.02
CA PHE A 444 -6.15 4.55 16.79
C PHE A 444 -6.95 5.85 16.56
N HIS A 445 -8.02 6.08 17.30
CA HIS A 445 -8.87 7.27 17.14
C HIS A 445 -8.50 8.41 18.10
N ASN A 446 -7.56 8.16 19.02
CA ASN A 446 -7.20 9.07 20.09
C ASN A 446 -5.75 9.52 19.96
N PHE A 447 -5.56 10.82 19.71
CA PHE A 447 -4.24 11.46 19.57
C PHE A 447 -3.89 12.32 20.79
N ARG A 448 -4.47 12.05 21.96
CA ARG A 448 -4.14 12.78 23.18
C ARG A 448 -2.68 12.54 23.55
N THR A 449 -1.94 13.63 23.68
CA THR A 449 -0.56 13.62 24.17
C THR A 449 -0.54 13.72 25.69
N GLY A 450 0.38 13.00 26.32
CA GLY A 450 0.58 13.01 27.77
C GLY A 450 2.04 12.70 28.14
N SER A 451 2.30 12.62 29.44
CA SER A 451 3.61 12.20 29.98
C SER A 451 3.75 10.69 30.10
N ASP A 452 2.65 9.96 30.11
CA ASP A 452 2.64 8.52 30.30
C ASP A 452 3.14 7.81 29.04
N ASP A 453 3.70 6.61 29.22
CA ASP A 453 4.42 5.90 28.17
C ASP A 453 3.50 5.37 27.06
N ASP A 454 2.21 5.18 27.34
CA ASP A 454 1.17 4.69 26.43
C ASP A 454 0.44 5.80 25.65
N MET A 455 0.56 7.05 26.10
CA MET A 455 -0.12 8.21 25.51
C MET A 455 0.40 8.54 24.11
N GLY A 456 -0.42 9.24 23.33
CA GLY A 456 -0.08 9.69 21.98
C GLY A 456 1.16 10.59 21.94
N LEU A 457 1.80 10.66 20.78
CA LEU A 457 3.03 11.42 20.55
C LEU A 457 2.86 12.43 19.42
N ALA A 458 3.53 13.57 19.54
CA ALA A 458 3.67 14.55 18.47
C ALA A 458 5.14 14.96 18.37
N LEU A 459 5.82 14.52 17.31
CA LEU A 459 7.26 14.72 17.11
C LEU A 459 7.50 15.64 15.93
N THR A 460 8.13 16.78 16.17
CA THR A 460 8.53 17.70 15.10
C THR A 460 10.03 17.63 14.90
N PHE A 461 10.46 17.31 13.67
CA PHE A 461 11.87 17.20 13.35
C PHE A 461 12.48 18.58 13.08
N ALA A 462 13.42 18.99 13.94
CA ALA A 462 14.18 20.22 13.74
C ALA A 462 15.28 20.00 12.69
N GLY A 463 14.99 20.33 11.44
CA GLY A 463 15.99 20.37 10.35
C GLY A 463 16.46 21.79 10.04
N GLN A 464 17.61 21.94 9.38
CA GLN A 464 18.06 23.24 8.84
C GLN A 464 17.10 23.82 7.78
N LYS A 465 16.31 22.96 7.14
CA LYS A 465 15.28 23.30 6.16
C LYS A 465 13.97 22.61 6.55
N ALA A 466 12.85 23.24 6.23
CA ALA A 466 11.52 22.64 6.36
C ALA A 466 11.32 21.58 5.27
N ASN A 467 11.74 20.34 5.55
CA ASN A 467 11.58 19.20 4.64
C ASN A 467 10.30 18.43 4.96
N ALA A 468 9.39 18.32 4.00
CA ALA A 468 8.15 17.57 4.19
C ALA A 468 8.40 16.07 4.21
N ILE A 469 7.73 15.36 5.13
CA ILE A 469 7.72 13.89 5.21
C ILE A 469 7.04 13.31 3.97
N GLN A 470 7.70 12.40 3.27
CA GLN A 470 7.27 11.81 1.99
C GLN A 470 6.75 10.39 2.14
N TRP A 471 7.34 9.59 3.02
CA TRP A 471 6.90 8.23 3.30
C TRP A 471 7.32 7.83 4.71
N MET A 472 6.64 6.82 5.26
CA MET A 472 6.98 6.22 6.56
C MET A 472 6.84 4.71 6.44
N VAL A 473 7.79 3.95 7.00
CA VAL A 473 7.80 2.49 7.01
C VAL A 473 8.25 2.00 8.38
N SER A 474 7.58 0.98 8.90
CA SER A 474 7.98 0.31 10.14
C SER A 474 8.77 -0.96 9.79
N GLN A 475 10.05 -1.03 10.19
CA GLN A 475 10.91 -2.21 9.99
C GLN A 475 11.79 -2.39 11.24
N GLY A 476 11.18 -2.86 12.33
CA GLY A 476 11.79 -2.91 13.66
C GLY A 476 11.89 -1.53 14.32
N THR A 477 12.37 -0.53 13.58
CA THR A 477 12.31 0.90 13.93
C THR A 477 11.41 1.62 12.93
N LEU A 478 10.85 2.76 13.32
CA LEU A 478 10.14 3.61 12.38
C LEU A 478 11.16 4.34 11.49
N ILE A 479 11.09 4.17 10.18
CA ILE A 479 11.95 4.87 9.23
C ILE A 479 11.09 5.84 8.44
N LEU A 480 11.56 7.07 8.29
CA LEU A 480 10.89 8.08 7.48
C LEU A 480 11.82 8.67 6.42
N GLY A 481 11.23 8.96 5.27
CA GLY A 481 11.84 9.75 4.22
C GLY A 481 11.24 11.14 4.19
N THR A 482 12.07 12.16 4.11
CA THR A 482 11.67 13.55 3.88
C THR A 482 12.17 14.02 2.51
N SER A 483 11.68 15.17 2.04
CA SER A 483 12.09 15.75 0.76
C SER A 483 13.59 16.04 0.63
N GLY A 484 14.35 16.04 1.73
CA GLY A 484 15.79 16.30 1.72
C GLY A 484 16.64 15.30 2.49
N ALA A 485 16.03 14.34 3.18
CA ALA A 485 16.75 13.45 4.09
C ALA A 485 15.93 12.24 4.54
N GLU A 486 16.56 11.08 4.77
CA GLU A 486 15.94 9.85 5.27
C GLU A 486 16.57 9.42 6.58
N GLY A 487 15.78 8.97 7.56
CA GLY A 487 16.33 8.63 8.87
C GLY A 487 15.38 7.80 9.72
N PRO A 488 15.92 7.02 10.66
CA PRO A 488 15.12 6.30 11.65
C PRO A 488 14.58 7.27 12.70
N VAL A 489 13.45 6.90 13.28
CA VAL A 489 12.83 7.50 14.46
C VAL A 489 12.63 6.37 15.45
N GLY A 490 13.12 6.59 16.66
CA GLY A 490 13.07 5.59 17.71
C GLY A 490 13.30 6.22 19.06
N ALA A 491 13.33 5.38 20.09
CA ALA A 491 13.63 5.83 21.43
C ALA A 491 15.07 6.37 21.55
N ARG A 492 15.29 7.18 22.58
CA ARG A 492 16.60 7.75 22.92
C ARG A 492 17.63 6.67 23.23
N GLU A 493 17.17 5.55 23.78
CA GLU A 493 17.95 4.35 24.10
C GLU A 493 17.46 3.20 23.20
N ALA A 494 18.39 2.47 22.58
CA ALA A 494 18.05 1.51 21.52
C ALA A 494 17.20 0.31 21.97
N GLU A 495 17.16 0.01 23.27
CA GLU A 495 16.43 -1.14 23.84
C GLU A 495 15.08 -0.76 24.48
N LYS A 496 14.69 0.53 24.42
CA LYS A 496 13.43 0.99 24.99
C LYS A 496 12.37 1.19 23.91
N THR A 497 11.13 0.89 24.26
CA THR A 497 9.94 1.19 23.45
C THR A 497 9.81 2.69 23.21
N LEU A 498 9.21 3.09 22.10
CA LEU A 498 8.97 4.49 21.77
C LEU A 498 7.91 5.08 22.71
N THR A 499 8.29 6.11 23.47
CA THR A 499 7.37 6.85 24.35
C THR A 499 7.47 8.34 24.07
N PRO A 500 6.43 9.14 24.41
CA PRO A 500 6.46 10.59 24.18
C PRO A 500 7.69 11.28 24.81
N GLY A 501 8.16 10.79 25.95
CA GLY A 501 9.32 11.36 26.66
C GLY A 501 10.69 10.95 26.11
N ASN A 502 10.78 9.88 25.30
CA ASN A 502 12.06 9.34 24.83
C ASN A 502 12.24 9.40 23.31
N ALA A 503 11.21 9.76 22.56
CA ALA A 503 11.23 9.72 21.11
C ALA A 503 12.24 10.73 20.50
N ARG A 504 13.05 10.25 19.55
CA ARG A 504 14.00 11.07 18.80
C ARG A 504 14.14 10.60 17.35
N ALA A 505 14.52 11.52 16.47
CA ALA A 505 15.05 11.14 15.17
C ALA A 505 16.55 10.82 15.28
N GLY A 506 16.95 9.73 14.62
CA GLY A 506 18.34 9.36 14.43
C GLY A 506 19.04 10.19 13.35
N LYS A 507 20.24 9.77 12.97
CA LYS A 507 21.02 10.43 11.91
C LYS A 507 20.35 10.19 10.56
N PHE A 508 20.28 11.25 9.76
CA PHE A 508 19.69 11.20 8.43
C PHE A 508 20.76 11.03 7.33
N SER A 509 20.42 10.31 6.25
CA SER A 509 21.06 10.50 4.94
C SER A 509 20.56 11.80 4.30
N TYR A 510 21.38 12.42 3.45
CA TYR A 510 21.06 13.70 2.79
C TYR A 510 20.71 13.53 1.31
N THR A 511 20.03 12.44 0.94
CA THR A 511 19.71 12.12 -0.45
C THR A 511 18.41 12.80 -0.91
N GLY A 512 17.37 12.75 -0.05
CA GLY A 512 16.05 13.30 -0.31
C GLY A 512 15.15 12.35 -1.10
N SER A 513 13.91 12.19 -0.63
CA SER A 513 12.96 11.21 -1.14
C SER A 513 11.87 11.82 -2.02
N ALA A 514 11.35 11.02 -2.96
CA ALA A 514 10.12 11.32 -3.70
C ALA A 514 8.87 10.97 -2.88
N PHE A 515 7.72 11.52 -3.27
CA PHE A 515 6.43 11.21 -2.65
C PHE A 515 5.87 9.86 -3.14
N ILE A 516 6.62 8.79 -2.87
CA ILE A 516 6.30 7.41 -3.24
C ILE A 516 6.53 6.56 -2.00
N GLN A 517 5.59 5.65 -1.70
CA GLN A 517 5.74 4.76 -0.55
C GLN A 517 7.00 3.90 -0.70
N ALA A 518 7.89 3.96 0.29
CA ALA A 518 9.07 3.09 0.32
C ALA A 518 8.66 1.65 0.66
N ILE A 519 9.44 0.70 0.16
CA ILE A 519 9.14 -0.73 0.28
C ILE A 519 10.17 -1.39 1.22
N PRO A 520 9.73 -2.06 2.29
CA PRO A 520 10.59 -2.92 3.07
C PRO A 520 10.86 -4.24 2.33
N VAL A 521 12.13 -4.50 2.02
CA VAL A 521 12.61 -5.72 1.35
C VAL A 521 13.62 -6.40 2.27
N GLN A 522 13.34 -7.63 2.70
CA GLN A 522 14.20 -8.35 3.67
C GLN A 522 14.48 -7.50 4.93
N ASP A 523 15.74 -7.15 5.19
CA ASP A 523 16.20 -6.32 6.31
C ASP A 523 16.52 -4.86 5.92
N THR A 524 16.15 -4.44 4.71
CA THR A 524 16.40 -3.08 4.19
C THR A 524 15.12 -2.41 3.71
N VAL A 525 15.19 -1.09 3.50
CA VAL A 525 14.13 -0.31 2.85
C VAL A 525 14.65 0.21 1.52
N ILE A 526 13.90 -0.02 0.45
CA ILE A 526 14.17 0.59 -0.86
C ILE A 526 13.27 1.80 -1.04
N PHE A 527 13.86 2.94 -1.38
CA PHE A 527 13.15 4.19 -1.63
C PHE A 527 13.64 4.87 -2.91
N ILE A 528 12.80 5.74 -3.47
CA ILE A 528 13.10 6.49 -4.69
C ILE A 528 13.52 7.92 -4.34
N GLN A 529 14.61 8.39 -4.94
CA GLN A 529 15.11 9.74 -4.77
C GLN A 529 14.09 10.77 -5.30
N ARG A 530 14.10 11.99 -4.75
CA ARG A 530 13.20 13.12 -5.10
C ARG A 530 12.92 13.33 -6.61
N ASN A 531 13.87 13.06 -7.50
CA ASN A 531 13.71 13.24 -8.94
C ASN A 531 13.12 12.02 -9.68
N GLY A 532 12.82 10.92 -8.98
CA GLY A 532 12.32 9.68 -9.56
C GLY A 532 13.36 8.84 -10.30
N ARG A 533 14.61 9.30 -10.43
CA ARG A 533 15.59 8.67 -11.33
C ARG A 533 16.50 7.65 -10.67
N LYS A 534 16.57 7.65 -9.34
CA LYS A 534 17.47 6.77 -8.60
C LYS A 534 16.73 6.00 -7.53
N ALA A 535 16.98 4.71 -7.47
CA ALA A 535 16.54 3.86 -6.38
C ALA A 535 17.69 3.67 -5.38
N TRP A 536 17.38 3.83 -4.11
CA TRP A 536 18.34 3.76 -3.02
C TRP A 536 17.94 2.66 -2.04
N GLU A 537 18.92 1.86 -1.62
CA GLU A 537 18.82 0.95 -0.50
C GLU A 537 19.19 1.70 0.78
N PHE A 538 18.32 1.66 1.79
CA PHE A 538 18.57 2.14 3.12
C PHE A 538 18.69 0.94 4.07
N SER A 539 19.87 0.75 4.65
CA SER A 539 20.17 -0.41 5.49
C SER A 539 20.96 -0.01 6.72
N PHE A 540 20.84 -0.81 7.78
CA PHE A 540 21.67 -0.64 8.97
C PHE A 540 23.02 -1.35 8.79
N VAL A 541 24.12 -0.68 9.13
CA VAL A 541 25.48 -1.21 9.03
C VAL A 541 26.09 -1.26 10.42
N PHE A 542 26.33 -2.48 10.92
CA PHE A 542 26.87 -2.75 12.26
C PHE A 542 28.24 -2.11 12.50
N GLU A 543 29.13 -2.09 11.50
CA GLU A 543 30.49 -1.54 11.63
C GLU A 543 30.51 -0.05 11.99
N SER A 544 29.55 0.70 11.44
CA SER A 544 29.41 2.13 11.68
C SER A 544 28.36 2.48 12.75
N ASP A 545 27.69 1.46 13.31
CA ASP A 545 26.53 1.61 14.20
C ASP A 545 25.54 2.68 13.69
N GLY A 546 25.09 2.51 12.45
CA GLY A 546 24.30 3.52 11.78
C GLY A 546 23.72 3.08 10.44
N TYR A 547 22.75 3.86 9.97
CA TYR A 547 22.12 3.62 8.68
C TYR A 547 22.93 4.23 7.54
N LYS A 548 22.99 3.53 6.42
CA LYS A 548 23.65 3.96 5.19
C LYS A 548 22.72 3.79 4.00
N ALA A 549 22.70 4.81 3.14
CA ALA A 549 22.03 4.78 1.86
C ALA A 549 23.01 4.37 0.74
N GLN A 550 22.62 3.44 -0.12
CA GLN A 550 23.41 2.99 -1.27
C GLN A 550 22.60 3.07 -2.57
N ASP A 551 23.20 3.58 -3.65
CA ASP A 551 22.57 3.72 -4.97
C ASP A 551 22.53 2.36 -5.69
N LEU A 552 21.32 1.85 -5.97
CA LEU A 552 21.07 0.61 -6.70
C LEU A 552 21.01 0.82 -8.22
N THR A 553 20.84 2.06 -8.67
CA THR A 553 20.77 2.45 -10.10
C THR A 553 22.13 2.80 -10.69
N LEU A 554 23.20 2.79 -9.88
CA LEU A 554 24.55 3.20 -10.30
C LEU A 554 25.02 2.50 -11.60
N LEU A 555 24.68 1.22 -11.76
CA LEU A 555 25.09 0.45 -12.95
C LEU A 555 24.15 0.55 -14.14
N ALA A 556 22.96 1.12 -13.95
CA ALA A 556 21.84 1.07 -14.88
C ALA A 556 21.06 2.39 -14.92
N GLU A 557 21.78 3.52 -14.85
CA GLU A 557 21.17 4.86 -14.74
C GLU A 557 20.24 5.22 -15.92
N HIS A 558 20.42 4.59 -17.07
CA HIS A 558 19.62 4.84 -18.28
C HIS A 558 18.23 4.19 -18.22
N ILE A 559 18.05 3.15 -17.39
CA ILE A 559 16.79 2.41 -17.29
C ILE A 559 15.73 3.24 -16.57
N THR A 560 16.15 4.09 -15.65
CA THR A 560 15.29 4.92 -14.79
C THR A 560 15.21 6.38 -15.24
N ASP A 561 15.64 6.70 -16.47
CA ASP A 561 15.67 8.07 -16.99
C ASP A 561 14.27 8.69 -17.15
N GLY A 562 13.27 7.83 -17.43
CA GLY A 562 11.86 8.18 -17.53
C GLY A 562 11.16 8.45 -16.19
N GLN A 563 11.87 8.37 -15.06
CA GLN A 563 11.37 8.59 -13.70
C GLN A 563 10.38 7.51 -13.22
N ILE A 564 10.74 6.86 -12.12
CA ILE A 564 9.90 5.92 -11.40
C ILE A 564 8.75 6.68 -10.71
N VAL A 565 7.52 6.29 -11.01
CA VAL A 565 6.30 6.88 -10.44
C VAL A 565 5.62 5.99 -9.40
N GLU A 566 5.84 4.68 -9.48
CA GLU A 566 5.18 3.70 -8.62
C GLU A 566 6.07 2.48 -8.44
N VAL A 567 5.98 1.85 -7.27
CA VAL A 567 6.77 0.68 -6.90
C VAL A 567 5.89 -0.39 -6.25
N ALA A 568 6.17 -1.67 -6.52
CA ALA A 568 5.56 -2.81 -5.86
C ALA A 568 6.57 -3.94 -5.66
N LEU A 569 6.37 -4.77 -4.64
CA LEU A 569 7.28 -5.88 -4.32
C LEU A 569 6.63 -7.22 -4.59
N GLN A 570 7.28 -8.02 -5.41
CA GLN A 570 7.06 -9.45 -5.49
C GLN A 570 8.07 -10.15 -4.58
N ARG A 571 7.62 -11.11 -3.76
CA ARG A 571 8.49 -11.87 -2.85
C ARG A 571 8.76 -13.27 -3.37
N TYR A 572 7.75 -13.92 -3.95
CA TYR A 572 7.80 -15.29 -4.41
C TYR A 572 7.42 -15.39 -5.91
N PRO A 573 8.12 -16.22 -6.73
CA PRO A 573 9.16 -17.18 -6.38
C PRO A 573 10.53 -16.57 -6.07
N GLU A 574 10.81 -15.37 -6.59
CA GLU A 574 12.04 -14.63 -6.34
C GLU A 574 11.70 -13.15 -6.06
N PRO A 575 12.48 -12.47 -5.19
CA PRO A 575 12.27 -11.07 -4.87
C PRO A 575 12.54 -10.16 -6.07
N VAL A 576 11.48 -9.49 -6.54
CA VAL A 576 11.55 -8.50 -7.62
C VAL A 576 10.84 -7.23 -7.18
N VAL A 577 11.56 -6.11 -7.26
CA VAL A 577 10.96 -4.78 -7.11
C VAL A 577 10.52 -4.31 -8.48
N TRP A 578 9.20 -4.21 -8.66
CA TRP A 578 8.57 -3.68 -9.86
C TRP A 578 8.45 -2.17 -9.74
N CYS A 579 8.83 -1.44 -10.79
CA CYS A 579 8.78 0.00 -10.87
C CYS A 579 8.08 0.41 -12.16
N VAL A 580 7.06 1.25 -12.09
CA VAL A 580 6.42 1.84 -13.28
C VAL A 580 7.16 3.12 -13.64
N ASP A 581 7.51 3.25 -14.91
CA ASP A 581 8.14 4.44 -15.47
C ASP A 581 7.09 5.41 -16.01
N SER A 582 7.34 6.72 -15.94
CA SER A 582 6.40 7.71 -16.50
C SER A 582 6.26 7.61 -18.03
N GLY A 583 7.26 7.01 -18.71
CA GLY A 583 7.24 6.70 -20.13
C GLY A 583 6.47 5.44 -20.52
N GLY A 584 5.80 4.77 -19.57
CA GLY A 584 4.92 3.62 -19.86
C GLY A 584 5.61 2.26 -19.87
N GLN A 585 6.88 2.17 -19.46
CA GLN A 585 7.60 0.90 -19.32
C GLN A 585 7.46 0.34 -17.91
N LEU A 586 7.50 -0.99 -17.78
CA LEU A 586 7.58 -1.67 -16.50
C LEU A 586 9.02 -2.10 -16.27
N LEU A 587 9.67 -1.49 -15.28
CA LEU A 587 11.04 -1.80 -14.90
C LEU A 587 11.01 -2.83 -13.77
N GLY A 588 11.97 -3.74 -13.76
CA GLY A 588 12.13 -4.72 -12.70
C GLY A 588 13.55 -4.69 -12.16
N LEU A 589 13.68 -4.80 -10.84
CA LEU A 589 14.93 -5.01 -10.15
C LEU A 589 14.88 -6.36 -9.45
N ALA A 590 15.63 -7.34 -9.97
CA ALA A 590 15.86 -8.59 -9.25
C ALA A 590 16.85 -8.31 -8.12
N TYR A 591 16.39 -8.51 -6.88
CA TYR A 591 17.12 -8.07 -5.69
C TYR A 591 17.23 -9.18 -4.65
N GLU A 592 18.43 -9.69 -4.45
CA GLU A 592 18.74 -10.62 -3.36
C GLU A 592 20.04 -10.18 -2.69
N ARG A 593 19.91 -9.57 -1.51
CA ARG A 593 21.02 -8.92 -0.81
C ARG A 593 22.09 -9.92 -0.37
N ASN A 594 21.67 -11.07 0.14
CA ASN A 594 22.59 -12.09 0.66
C ASN A 594 23.51 -12.68 -0.42
N GLN A 595 23.06 -12.66 -1.67
CA GLN A 595 23.83 -13.12 -2.83
C GLN A 595 24.44 -11.96 -3.63
N ASN A 596 24.33 -10.71 -3.15
CA ASN A 596 24.77 -9.50 -3.84
C ASN A 596 24.20 -9.36 -5.27
N ILE A 597 22.95 -9.79 -5.46
CA ILE A 597 22.23 -9.70 -6.73
C ILE A 597 21.41 -8.42 -6.73
N ALA A 598 21.70 -7.54 -7.69
CA ALA A 598 20.94 -6.34 -7.97
C ALA A 598 21.02 -6.10 -9.49
N GLY A 599 20.10 -6.73 -10.21
CA GLY A 599 20.06 -6.71 -11.67
C GLY A 599 18.79 -6.04 -12.17
N TRP A 600 18.94 -4.91 -12.87
CA TRP A 600 17.83 -4.22 -13.52
C TRP A 600 17.47 -4.88 -14.86
N PHE A 601 16.20 -4.85 -15.20
CA PHE A 601 15.67 -5.27 -16.49
C PHE A 601 14.40 -4.49 -16.82
N ARG A 602 13.92 -4.59 -18.07
CA ARG A 602 12.75 -3.84 -18.52
C ARG A 602 11.78 -4.70 -19.32
N TYR A 603 10.50 -4.53 -19.04
CA TYR A 603 9.41 -5.12 -19.77
C TYR A 603 8.76 -4.06 -20.66
N VAL A 604 8.72 -4.35 -21.95
CA VAL A 604 8.18 -3.49 -22.99
C VAL A 604 7.00 -4.21 -23.63
N THR A 605 5.88 -3.52 -23.76
CA THR A 605 4.63 -4.04 -24.33
C THR A 605 4.12 -3.08 -25.42
N ASP A 606 3.14 -3.52 -26.19
CA ASP A 606 2.38 -2.69 -27.14
C ASP A 606 1.31 -1.87 -26.38
N GLY A 607 1.77 -0.87 -25.63
CA GLY A 607 0.97 -0.05 -24.73
C GLY A 607 1.81 0.48 -23.56
N ASP A 608 1.17 1.25 -22.68
CA ASP A 608 1.83 1.88 -21.54
C ASP A 608 1.35 1.24 -20.23
N PHE A 609 2.27 0.76 -19.41
CA PHE A 609 1.99 0.37 -18.03
C PHE A 609 1.75 1.63 -17.18
N GLU A 610 0.63 1.70 -16.46
CA GLU A 610 0.26 2.89 -15.66
C GLU A 610 0.31 2.67 -14.15
N SER A 611 0.05 1.45 -13.66
CA SER A 611 0.07 1.09 -12.23
C SER A 611 0.35 -0.41 -12.07
N VAL A 612 0.98 -0.78 -10.94
CA VAL A 612 1.37 -2.15 -10.60
C VAL A 612 1.10 -2.44 -9.12
N ALA A 613 0.51 -3.60 -8.84
CA ALA A 613 0.35 -4.09 -7.48
C ALA A 613 0.56 -5.61 -7.45
N VAL A 614 1.07 -6.11 -6.33
CA VAL A 614 1.35 -7.53 -6.16
C VAL A 614 0.49 -8.09 -5.05
N LEU A 615 -0.19 -9.21 -5.33
CA LEU A 615 -0.93 -9.99 -4.34
C LEU A 615 -0.20 -11.30 -4.08
N SER A 616 -0.07 -11.68 -2.82
CA SER A 616 0.35 -13.01 -2.45
C SER A 616 -0.75 -14.02 -2.81
N SER A 617 -0.36 -15.16 -3.37
CA SER A 617 -1.25 -16.28 -3.60
C SER A 617 -0.88 -17.37 -2.59
N GLY A 618 -1.82 -17.82 -1.77
CA GLY A 618 -1.57 -18.66 -0.59
C GLY A 618 -0.97 -20.05 -0.85
N GLY A 619 0.29 -20.09 -1.29
CA GLY A 619 1.07 -21.28 -1.65
C GLY A 619 1.56 -21.33 -3.10
N GLU A 620 1.14 -20.40 -3.96
CA GLU A 620 1.55 -20.31 -5.37
C GLU A 620 2.47 -19.10 -5.59
N GLU A 621 2.84 -18.82 -6.85
CA GLU A 621 3.61 -17.63 -7.21
C GLU A 621 2.80 -16.35 -6.95
N ASP A 622 3.44 -15.31 -6.41
CA ASP A 622 2.78 -14.02 -6.18
C ASP A 622 2.24 -13.46 -7.51
N GLN A 623 1.03 -12.93 -7.46
CA GLN A 623 0.29 -12.42 -8.60
C GLN A 623 0.63 -10.95 -8.84
N VAL A 624 1.29 -10.65 -9.95
CA VAL A 624 1.59 -9.28 -10.37
C VAL A 624 0.46 -8.76 -11.26
N TRP A 625 -0.27 -7.76 -10.76
CA TRP A 625 -1.36 -7.08 -11.45
C TRP A 625 -0.89 -5.75 -12.02
N VAL A 626 -1.35 -5.43 -13.22
CA VAL A 626 -0.99 -4.21 -13.93
C VAL A 626 -2.20 -3.59 -14.60
N THR A 627 -2.21 -2.26 -14.65
CA THR A 627 -3.10 -1.50 -15.52
C THR A 627 -2.32 -1.10 -16.76
N VAL A 628 -2.86 -1.42 -17.94
CA VAL A 628 -2.20 -1.11 -19.22
C VAL A 628 -3.12 -0.29 -20.11
N ARG A 629 -2.58 0.81 -20.65
CA ARG A 629 -3.26 1.64 -21.65
C ARG A 629 -2.89 1.17 -23.05
N ARG A 630 -3.88 0.74 -23.84
CA ARG A 630 -3.73 0.26 -25.22
C ARG A 630 -4.80 0.87 -26.13
N GLY A 631 -4.40 1.46 -27.25
CA GLY A 631 -5.34 2.00 -28.23
C GLY A 631 -6.30 3.07 -27.69
N GLY A 632 -5.91 3.79 -26.64
CA GLY A 632 -6.75 4.80 -25.97
C GLY A 632 -7.66 4.27 -24.86
N SER A 633 -7.81 2.95 -24.72
CA SER A 633 -8.55 2.28 -23.65
C SER A 633 -7.60 1.72 -22.59
N ARG A 634 -8.13 1.44 -21.41
CA ARG A 634 -7.37 0.87 -20.28
C ARG A 634 -7.93 -0.48 -19.85
N PHE A 635 -7.02 -1.39 -19.56
CA PHE A 635 -7.32 -2.76 -19.22
C PHE A 635 -6.57 -3.17 -17.96
N ILE A 636 -7.19 -4.06 -17.20
CA ILE A 636 -6.55 -4.72 -16.06
C ILE A 636 -6.05 -6.07 -16.54
N GLU A 637 -4.75 -6.27 -16.38
CA GLU A 637 -4.05 -7.49 -16.78
C GLU A 637 -3.26 -8.04 -15.59
N ARG A 638 -2.99 -9.34 -15.61
CA ARG A 638 -2.20 -10.01 -14.57
C ARG A 638 -1.17 -10.92 -15.22
N PHE A 639 0.09 -10.85 -14.80
CA PHE A 639 1.09 -11.83 -15.24
C PHE A 639 0.67 -13.24 -14.81
N GLN A 640 0.85 -14.23 -15.68
CA GLN A 640 0.50 -15.62 -15.34
C GLN A 640 1.29 -16.08 -14.12
N PRO A 641 0.65 -16.35 -12.96
CA PRO A 641 1.36 -16.72 -11.74
C PRO A 641 2.00 -18.10 -11.86
N ASP A 642 1.30 -19.11 -12.37
CA ASP A 642 1.78 -20.51 -12.35
C ASP A 642 2.85 -20.88 -13.39
N ARG A 643 3.51 -19.89 -14.00
CA ARG A 643 4.38 -20.13 -15.15
C ARG A 643 5.52 -21.10 -14.82
N MET A 644 6.23 -20.95 -13.70
CA MET A 644 7.35 -21.85 -13.39
C MET A 644 6.85 -23.25 -13.03
N ARG A 645 5.71 -23.36 -12.36
CA ARG A 645 5.07 -24.65 -12.06
C ARG A 645 4.72 -25.41 -13.35
N LEU A 646 4.04 -24.75 -14.29
CA LEU A 646 3.66 -25.33 -15.59
C LEU A 646 4.89 -25.77 -16.41
N LEU A 647 5.97 -24.98 -16.40
CA LEU A 647 7.22 -25.33 -17.08
C LEU A 647 7.89 -26.57 -16.47
N LYS A 648 7.89 -26.70 -15.14
CA LYS A 648 8.45 -27.86 -14.43
C LYS A 648 7.64 -29.13 -14.71
N GLU A 649 6.31 -29.02 -14.71
CA GLU A 649 5.38 -30.11 -15.04
C GLU A 649 5.37 -30.47 -16.53
N GLY A 650 5.94 -29.63 -17.40
CA GLY A 650 5.97 -29.85 -18.85
C GLY A 650 4.65 -29.54 -19.58
N GLN A 651 3.75 -28.77 -18.96
CA GLN A 651 2.44 -28.40 -19.52
C GLN A 651 2.56 -27.21 -20.49
N GLN A 652 3.32 -27.38 -21.58
CA GLN A 652 3.65 -26.29 -22.51
C GLN A 652 2.44 -25.62 -23.17
N ALA A 653 1.33 -26.34 -23.38
CA ALA A 653 0.11 -25.81 -23.97
C ALA A 653 -0.54 -24.69 -23.13
N ARG A 654 -0.24 -24.65 -21.83
CA ARG A 654 -0.83 -23.69 -20.87
C ARG A 654 0.11 -22.54 -20.53
N VAL A 655 1.34 -22.52 -21.06
CA VAL A 655 2.33 -21.49 -20.76
C VAL A 655 2.09 -20.27 -21.64
N CYS A 656 1.57 -19.20 -21.04
CA CYS A 656 1.30 -17.96 -21.74
C CYS A 656 2.59 -17.13 -21.91
N SER A 657 2.91 -16.80 -23.16
CA SER A 657 3.99 -15.87 -23.54
C SER A 657 3.48 -14.82 -24.54
N ALA A 658 2.23 -14.38 -24.36
CA ALA A 658 1.57 -13.31 -25.12
C ALA A 658 0.93 -12.31 -24.13
N ASP A 659 0.71 -11.07 -24.58
CA ASP A 659 0.11 -10.02 -23.75
C ASP A 659 -1.40 -9.91 -23.96
N ALA A 660 -2.11 -9.42 -22.93
CA ALA A 660 -3.57 -9.31 -22.92
C ALA A 660 -4.26 -10.61 -23.37
N ALA A 661 -3.66 -11.75 -23.02
CA ALA A 661 -4.03 -13.04 -23.57
C ALA A 661 -5.28 -13.61 -22.91
N VAL A 662 -6.04 -14.35 -23.70
CA VAL A 662 -7.16 -15.18 -23.24
C VAL A 662 -6.76 -16.64 -23.43
N ILE A 663 -7.00 -17.44 -22.39
CA ILE A 663 -6.79 -18.89 -22.42
C ILE A 663 -8.15 -19.56 -22.54
N HIS A 664 -8.33 -20.33 -23.60
CA HIS A 664 -9.48 -21.22 -23.78
C HIS A 664 -9.04 -22.66 -23.49
N GLU A 665 -9.73 -23.32 -22.56
CA GLU A 665 -9.55 -24.74 -22.23
C GLU A 665 -10.91 -25.45 -22.34
N GLY A 666 -10.99 -26.51 -23.15
CA GLY A 666 -12.25 -27.23 -23.32
C GLY A 666 -12.21 -28.31 -24.40
N ALA A 667 -13.41 -28.66 -24.88
CA ALA A 667 -13.54 -29.53 -26.05
C ALA A 667 -12.89 -28.87 -27.27
N ALA A 668 -12.32 -29.67 -28.16
CA ALA A 668 -11.62 -29.14 -29.33
C ALA A 668 -12.57 -28.34 -30.23
N THR A 669 -12.27 -27.05 -30.44
CA THR A 669 -13.12 -26.12 -31.21
C THR A 669 -12.31 -25.36 -32.24
N LEU A 670 -12.99 -24.91 -33.30
CA LEU A 670 -12.41 -24.08 -34.37
C LEU A 670 -12.50 -22.58 -34.07
N THR A 671 -13.43 -22.17 -33.22
CA THR A 671 -13.74 -20.75 -32.99
C THR A 671 -13.51 -20.41 -31.54
N ILE A 672 -12.61 -19.45 -31.31
CA ILE A 672 -12.25 -18.98 -29.97
C ILE A 672 -12.76 -17.56 -29.80
N GLY A 673 -13.61 -17.33 -28.79
CA GLY A 673 -14.16 -16.01 -28.46
C GLY A 673 -13.56 -15.38 -27.20
N GLY A 674 -14.18 -14.29 -26.73
CA GLY A 674 -13.70 -13.54 -25.57
C GLY A 674 -12.52 -12.59 -25.88
N LEU A 675 -12.29 -12.28 -27.16
CA LEU A 675 -11.20 -11.41 -27.63
C LEU A 675 -11.71 -10.00 -27.99
N GLU A 676 -12.82 -9.58 -27.41
CA GLU A 676 -13.47 -8.28 -27.70
C GLU A 676 -12.55 -7.07 -27.42
N HIS A 677 -11.63 -7.21 -26.46
CA HIS A 677 -10.63 -6.18 -26.13
C HIS A 677 -9.51 -6.07 -27.17
N LEU A 678 -9.37 -7.06 -28.06
CA LEU A 678 -8.36 -7.10 -29.13
C LEU A 678 -8.97 -6.99 -30.53
N GLU A 679 -10.21 -6.50 -30.64
CA GLU A 679 -10.92 -6.37 -31.92
C GLU A 679 -10.09 -5.61 -32.97
N GLY A 680 -9.94 -6.19 -34.17
CA GLY A 680 -9.17 -5.62 -35.28
C GLY A 680 -7.64 -5.69 -35.11
N ARG A 681 -7.12 -6.25 -34.02
CA ARG A 681 -5.69 -6.45 -33.80
C ARG A 681 -5.22 -7.80 -34.34
N SER A 682 -3.95 -7.86 -34.75
CA SER A 682 -3.27 -9.12 -35.06
C SER A 682 -2.79 -9.78 -33.75
N VAL A 683 -3.18 -11.03 -33.52
CA VAL A 683 -2.85 -11.81 -32.32
C VAL A 683 -2.01 -13.02 -32.70
N CYS A 684 -1.04 -13.35 -31.84
CA CYS A 684 -0.34 -14.61 -31.92
C CYS A 684 -1.15 -15.70 -31.23
N VAL A 685 -1.09 -16.92 -31.77
CA VAL A 685 -1.91 -18.04 -31.29
C VAL A 685 -1.02 -19.23 -30.98
N LEU A 686 -1.17 -19.78 -29.79
CA LEU A 686 -0.59 -21.06 -29.37
C LEU A 686 -1.73 -22.07 -29.22
N ALA A 687 -1.78 -23.10 -30.06
CA ALA A 687 -2.80 -24.14 -30.06
C ALA A 687 -2.19 -25.47 -29.66
N ASP A 688 -2.68 -26.07 -28.56
CA ASP A 688 -2.19 -27.33 -27.98
C ASP A 688 -0.65 -27.39 -27.84
N GLY A 689 -0.02 -26.25 -27.58
CA GLY A 689 1.44 -26.12 -27.42
C GLY A 689 2.23 -25.91 -28.71
N ALA A 690 1.58 -25.79 -29.87
CA ALA A 690 2.22 -25.45 -31.14
C ALA A 690 1.87 -23.99 -31.55
N PRO A 691 2.86 -23.18 -31.98
CA PRO A 691 2.59 -21.84 -32.47
C PRO A 691 1.95 -21.89 -33.87
N LEU A 692 0.85 -21.15 -34.05
CA LEU A 692 0.19 -20.96 -35.34
C LEU A 692 0.55 -19.59 -35.95
N PRO A 693 0.30 -19.39 -37.26
CA PRO A 693 0.40 -18.06 -37.87
C PRO A 693 -0.54 -17.06 -37.19
N ASP A 694 -0.13 -15.80 -37.15
CA ASP A 694 -0.92 -14.73 -36.55
C ASP A 694 -2.31 -14.62 -37.21
N LYS A 695 -3.33 -14.36 -36.40
CA LYS A 695 -4.72 -14.21 -36.85
C LYS A 695 -5.22 -12.83 -36.47
N VAL A 696 -6.12 -12.26 -37.27
CA VAL A 696 -6.78 -10.98 -36.96
C VAL A 696 -8.09 -11.27 -36.24
N VAL A 697 -8.35 -10.59 -35.13
CA VAL A 697 -9.60 -10.71 -34.39
C VAL A 697 -10.71 -9.99 -35.15
N SER A 698 -11.83 -10.69 -35.36
CA SER A 698 -13.03 -10.16 -35.99
C SER A 698 -14.25 -10.56 -35.18
N SER A 699 -15.10 -9.59 -34.82
CA SER A 699 -16.30 -9.79 -34.00
C SER A 699 -16.00 -10.50 -32.66
N GLY A 700 -14.89 -10.16 -32.03
CA GLY A 700 -14.45 -10.70 -30.74
C GLY A 700 -13.95 -12.15 -30.79
N GLN A 701 -13.70 -12.70 -31.99
CA GLN A 701 -13.35 -14.10 -32.19
C GLN A 701 -12.20 -14.30 -33.19
N ILE A 702 -11.56 -15.47 -33.11
CA ILE A 702 -10.62 -16.00 -34.12
C ILE A 702 -11.06 -17.39 -34.58
N THR A 703 -10.72 -17.75 -35.81
CA THR A 703 -10.98 -19.07 -36.39
C THR A 703 -9.67 -19.80 -36.70
N LEU A 704 -9.55 -21.02 -36.18
CA LEU A 704 -8.42 -21.92 -36.38
C LEU A 704 -8.62 -22.80 -37.62
N GLU A 705 -7.52 -23.29 -38.17
CA GLU A 705 -7.52 -24.22 -39.31
C GLU A 705 -7.79 -25.67 -38.88
N MET A 706 -7.46 -25.99 -37.63
CA MET A 706 -7.70 -27.29 -37.00
C MET A 706 -8.28 -27.08 -35.60
N PRO A 707 -9.20 -27.95 -35.15
CA PRO A 707 -9.79 -27.81 -33.83
C PRO A 707 -8.73 -28.09 -32.75
N ALA A 708 -8.65 -27.23 -31.74
CA ALA A 708 -7.68 -27.33 -30.66
C ALA A 708 -8.37 -27.26 -29.30
N SER A 709 -7.81 -27.95 -28.30
CA SER A 709 -8.40 -28.06 -26.95
C SER A 709 -7.97 -26.96 -26.00
N THR A 710 -6.69 -26.59 -26.05
CA THR A 710 -6.09 -25.51 -25.27
C THR A 710 -5.55 -24.47 -26.24
N VAL A 711 -6.10 -23.26 -26.19
CA VAL A 711 -5.71 -22.17 -27.09
C VAL A 711 -5.38 -20.93 -26.28
N ILE A 712 -4.21 -20.37 -26.51
CA ILE A 712 -3.79 -19.07 -25.97
C ILE A 712 -3.73 -18.09 -27.15
N ALA A 713 -4.50 -17.02 -27.07
CA ALA A 713 -4.50 -15.95 -28.07
C ALA A 713 -4.25 -14.60 -27.38
N GLY A 714 -3.27 -13.84 -27.88
CA GLY A 714 -2.90 -12.53 -27.32
C GLY A 714 -1.99 -11.72 -28.23
N LEU A 715 -1.55 -10.56 -27.76
CA LEU A 715 -0.63 -9.70 -28.49
C LEU A 715 0.81 -10.25 -28.45
N PRO A 716 1.53 -10.27 -29.59
CA PRO A 716 2.90 -10.70 -29.63
C PRO A 716 3.82 -9.66 -28.98
N PHE A 717 4.86 -10.14 -28.32
CA PHE A 717 5.99 -9.32 -27.89
C PHE A 717 7.31 -10.02 -28.23
N THR A 718 8.37 -9.24 -28.34
CA THR A 718 9.72 -9.78 -28.62
C THR A 718 10.60 -9.68 -27.39
N CYS A 719 11.34 -10.74 -27.09
CA CYS A 719 12.37 -10.74 -26.06
C CYS A 719 13.74 -10.57 -26.68
N TYR A 720 14.58 -9.71 -26.10
CA TYR A 720 15.96 -9.49 -26.52
C TYR A 720 16.92 -9.69 -25.35
N LEU A 721 17.91 -10.55 -25.54
CA LEU A 721 19.03 -10.73 -24.62
C LEU A 721 20.34 -10.51 -25.37
N GLN A 722 21.08 -9.48 -24.97
CA GLN A 722 22.42 -9.18 -25.50
C GLN A 722 23.40 -9.06 -24.34
N PRO A 723 24.40 -9.95 -24.21
CA PRO A 723 25.40 -9.88 -23.16
C PRO A 723 26.33 -8.67 -23.36
N SER A 724 27.15 -8.38 -22.35
CA SER A 724 28.26 -7.43 -22.54
C SER A 724 29.27 -7.93 -23.57
N TYR A 725 30.10 -7.03 -24.10
CA TYR A 725 31.03 -7.40 -25.19
C TYR A 725 31.93 -8.55 -24.78
N VAL A 726 32.25 -9.36 -25.79
CA VAL A 726 33.19 -10.47 -25.70
C VAL A 726 34.57 -9.88 -25.38
N GLU A 727 35.09 -10.08 -24.17
CA GLU A 727 36.38 -9.58 -23.69
C GLU A 727 37.12 -10.64 -22.87
N THR A 728 38.45 -10.69 -23.00
CA THR A 728 39.27 -11.56 -22.14
C THR A 728 39.34 -11.00 -20.73
N GLY A 729 39.26 -11.87 -19.73
CA GLY A 729 39.20 -11.49 -18.31
C GLY A 729 40.49 -10.92 -17.70
N ASP A 730 41.51 -10.62 -18.51
CA ASP A 730 42.76 -10.01 -18.05
C ASP A 730 42.71 -8.49 -18.29
N PRO A 731 42.76 -7.65 -17.24
CA PRO A 731 42.74 -6.19 -17.36
C PRO A 731 43.88 -5.62 -18.23
N ASN A 732 44.99 -6.35 -18.37
CA ASN A 732 46.14 -5.95 -19.17
C ASN A 732 46.06 -6.47 -20.63
N SER A 733 44.98 -7.16 -21.00
CA SER A 733 44.81 -7.73 -22.33
C SER A 733 44.41 -6.67 -23.36
N LEU A 734 44.98 -6.77 -24.57
CA LEU A 734 44.62 -5.94 -25.72
C LEU A 734 43.27 -6.35 -26.37
N SER A 735 42.47 -7.19 -25.70
CA SER A 735 41.21 -7.72 -26.22
C SER A 735 40.24 -6.65 -26.68
N LYS A 736 40.18 -5.49 -26.01
CA LYS A 736 39.33 -4.35 -26.41
C LYS A 736 39.66 -3.75 -27.78
N VAL A 737 40.92 -3.82 -28.19
CA VAL A 737 41.40 -3.21 -29.45
C VAL A 737 41.56 -4.27 -30.53
N ALA A 738 41.67 -5.54 -30.14
CA ALA A 738 41.74 -6.68 -31.04
C ALA A 738 40.47 -6.79 -31.88
N TRP A 739 40.65 -7.15 -33.14
CA TRP A 739 39.54 -7.51 -34.02
C TRP A 739 39.07 -8.92 -33.67
N LYS A 740 37.76 -9.10 -33.53
CA LYS A 740 37.14 -10.37 -33.13
C LYS A 740 36.22 -10.84 -34.25
N ASN A 741 36.29 -12.12 -34.54
CA ASN A 741 35.37 -12.81 -35.45
C ASN A 741 34.62 -13.85 -34.61
N LEU A 742 33.31 -13.74 -34.52
CA LEU A 742 32.47 -14.73 -33.87
C LEU A 742 32.13 -15.80 -34.89
N HIS A 743 32.17 -17.07 -34.47
CA HIS A 743 31.87 -18.22 -35.33
C HIS A 743 30.67 -19.02 -34.84
N ARG A 744 30.52 -19.12 -33.51
CA ARG A 744 29.54 -20.00 -32.89
C ARG A 744 29.11 -19.47 -31.54
N VAL A 745 27.84 -19.65 -31.24
CA VAL A 745 27.27 -19.46 -29.90
C VAL A 745 26.67 -20.78 -29.45
N ASP A 746 27.08 -21.25 -28.27
CA ASP A 746 26.45 -22.38 -27.62
C ASP A 746 25.53 -21.86 -26.53
N LEU A 747 24.27 -22.28 -26.56
CA LEU A 747 23.24 -21.91 -25.60
C LEU A 747 22.91 -23.11 -24.72
N GLU A 748 23.00 -22.93 -23.41
CA GLU A 748 22.44 -23.88 -22.45
C GLU A 748 21.01 -23.43 -22.10
N LEU A 749 20.03 -24.25 -22.49
CA LEU A 749 18.62 -23.92 -22.36
C LEU A 749 17.95 -24.80 -21.31
N TRP A 750 16.93 -24.25 -20.64
CA TRP A 750 16.06 -25.00 -19.74
C TRP A 750 14.61 -24.86 -20.16
N LYS A 751 13.93 -25.98 -20.41
CA LYS A 751 12.49 -26.03 -20.74
C LYS A 751 12.08 -24.92 -21.73
N SER A 752 12.80 -24.84 -22.85
CA SER A 752 12.68 -23.75 -23.82
C SER A 752 12.34 -24.27 -25.21
N LEU A 753 11.66 -23.44 -26.01
CA LEU A 753 11.37 -23.71 -27.41
C LEU A 753 11.44 -22.44 -28.24
N GLY A 754 11.98 -22.58 -29.44
CA GLY A 754 12.22 -21.45 -30.34
C GLY A 754 13.34 -20.54 -29.84
N CYS A 755 13.97 -19.84 -30.79
CA CYS A 755 14.76 -18.63 -30.62
C CYS A 755 15.49 -18.36 -31.95
N SER A 756 16.03 -17.16 -32.09
CA SER A 756 17.01 -16.86 -33.13
C SER A 756 18.21 -16.17 -32.50
N VAL A 757 19.38 -16.46 -33.05
CA VAL A 757 20.65 -15.86 -32.63
C VAL A 757 21.20 -15.05 -33.78
N SER A 758 21.75 -13.88 -33.48
CA SER A 758 22.55 -13.10 -34.41
C SER A 758 23.90 -12.81 -33.78
N ALA A 759 24.93 -12.71 -34.60
CA ALA A 759 26.29 -12.50 -34.12
C ALA A 759 26.56 -11.05 -33.66
N ASN A 760 25.87 -10.06 -34.24
CA ASN A 760 25.83 -8.67 -33.76
C ASN A 760 24.54 -7.95 -34.19
N ASP A 761 24.35 -6.71 -33.73
CA ASP A 761 23.21 -5.89 -34.14
C ASP A 761 23.24 -5.59 -35.65
N GLY A 762 22.14 -5.84 -36.34
CA GLY A 762 22.02 -5.66 -37.79
C GLY A 762 22.59 -6.80 -38.66
N GLU A 763 23.15 -7.86 -38.07
CA GLU A 763 23.56 -9.07 -38.81
C GLU A 763 22.38 -10.04 -39.06
N THR A 764 22.64 -11.14 -39.78
CA THR A 764 21.61 -12.14 -40.10
C THR A 764 21.14 -12.86 -38.85
N TRP A 765 19.86 -13.24 -38.84
CA TRP A 765 19.25 -13.99 -37.75
C TRP A 765 19.20 -15.47 -38.11
N GLU A 766 19.94 -16.28 -37.37
CA GLU A 766 19.95 -17.72 -37.51
C GLU A 766 18.92 -18.33 -36.57
N ARG A 767 17.99 -19.13 -37.11
CA ARG A 767 16.96 -19.80 -36.31
C ARG A 767 17.54 -21.06 -35.68
N VAL A 768 17.33 -21.23 -34.38
CA VAL A 768 17.77 -22.44 -33.68
C VAL A 768 16.80 -23.57 -33.94
N GLU A 769 17.30 -24.70 -34.42
CA GLU A 769 16.49 -25.89 -34.70
C GLU A 769 16.32 -26.74 -33.44
N PHE A 770 15.07 -26.99 -33.06
CA PHE A 770 14.70 -27.82 -31.89
C PHE A 770 14.27 -29.24 -32.28
N LEU A 771 13.95 -29.46 -33.56
CA LEU A 771 13.61 -30.78 -34.12
C LEU A 771 14.81 -31.73 -33.99
N GLN A 772 14.55 -32.97 -33.57
CA GLN A 772 15.54 -34.05 -33.53
C GLN A 772 15.06 -35.25 -34.35
N GLN A 773 15.98 -36.06 -34.87
CA GLN A 773 15.63 -37.29 -35.60
C GLN A 773 14.87 -38.27 -34.69
N GLY A 774 13.74 -38.79 -35.17
CA GLY A 774 12.90 -39.74 -34.44
C GLY A 774 11.73 -39.13 -33.67
N MET A 775 11.53 -37.81 -33.72
CA MET A 775 10.33 -37.16 -33.16
C MET A 775 9.11 -37.37 -34.06
N ALA A 776 7.94 -37.57 -33.43
CA ALA A 776 6.67 -37.71 -34.12
C ALA A 776 6.26 -36.36 -34.75
N MET A 777 5.81 -36.39 -36.00
CA MET A 777 5.46 -35.19 -36.76
C MET A 777 4.05 -34.66 -36.47
N ASP A 778 3.21 -35.46 -35.81
CA ASP A 778 1.80 -35.20 -35.48
C ASP A 778 1.59 -34.72 -34.03
N ALA A 779 2.67 -34.49 -33.29
CA ALA A 779 2.65 -34.00 -31.91
C ALA A 779 3.43 -32.67 -31.78
N PRO A 780 3.03 -31.78 -30.85
CA PRO A 780 3.77 -30.56 -30.59
C PRO A 780 5.18 -30.89 -30.06
N LEU A 781 6.17 -30.08 -30.43
CA LEU A 781 7.55 -30.29 -30.00
C LEU A 781 7.65 -30.19 -28.48
N PRO A 782 8.31 -31.14 -27.78
CA PRO A 782 8.48 -31.05 -26.34
C PRO A 782 9.51 -29.98 -25.96
N LEU A 783 9.31 -29.34 -24.80
CA LEU A 783 10.26 -28.40 -24.21
C LEU A 783 11.68 -29.00 -24.12
N TYR A 784 12.66 -28.29 -24.66
CA TYR A 784 14.06 -28.74 -24.69
C TYR A 784 14.85 -28.22 -23.48
N SER A 785 15.69 -29.09 -22.92
CA SER A 785 16.73 -28.73 -21.93
C SER A 785 18.06 -29.33 -22.34
N GLY A 786 19.11 -28.52 -22.39
CA GLY A 786 20.45 -28.93 -22.80
C GLY A 786 21.18 -27.90 -23.66
N TYR A 787 22.25 -28.34 -24.32
CA TYR A 787 23.10 -27.48 -25.14
C TYR A 787 22.65 -27.45 -26.60
N LYS A 788 22.51 -26.25 -27.15
CA LYS A 788 22.30 -26.01 -28.58
C LYS A 788 23.45 -25.18 -29.14
N GLU A 789 24.11 -25.74 -30.14
CA GLU A 789 25.15 -25.05 -30.90
C GLU A 789 24.52 -24.31 -32.08
N VAL A 790 24.88 -23.05 -32.25
CA VAL A 790 24.38 -22.21 -33.34
C VAL A 790 25.58 -21.60 -34.06
N ALA A 791 25.80 -22.01 -35.30
CA ALA A 791 26.77 -21.37 -36.17
C ALA A 791 26.27 -19.95 -36.50
N CYS A 792 27.08 -18.95 -36.19
CA CYS A 792 26.78 -17.55 -36.46
C CYS A 792 28.10 -16.84 -36.74
N ASP A 793 28.46 -16.77 -38.01
CA ASP A 793 29.69 -16.11 -38.43
C ASP A 793 29.47 -14.60 -38.49
N SER A 794 30.30 -13.86 -37.75
CA SER A 794 30.30 -12.39 -37.77
C SER A 794 31.32 -11.83 -38.73
N ARG A 795 31.14 -10.57 -39.12
CA ARG A 795 32.25 -9.78 -39.66
C ARG A 795 33.29 -9.52 -38.57
N SER A 796 34.50 -9.17 -39.00
CA SER A 796 35.57 -8.80 -38.08
C SER A 796 35.28 -7.45 -37.45
N GLU A 797 35.04 -7.44 -36.14
CA GLU A 797 34.69 -6.23 -35.40
C GLU A 797 35.39 -6.19 -34.04
N ARG A 798 35.67 -4.98 -33.54
CA ARG A 798 36.25 -4.80 -32.21
C ARG A 798 35.23 -5.03 -31.10
N LYS A 799 33.97 -4.65 -31.36
CA LYS A 799 32.84 -4.67 -30.45
C LYS A 799 31.84 -5.74 -30.86
N THR A 800 32.15 -6.98 -30.49
CA THR A 800 31.30 -8.13 -30.82
C THR A 800 30.45 -8.52 -29.62
N SER A 801 29.14 -8.65 -29.80
CA SER A 801 28.22 -9.17 -28.77
C SER A 801 27.02 -9.87 -29.43
N PRO A 802 26.87 -11.19 -29.25
CA PRO A 802 25.77 -11.94 -29.86
C PRO A 802 24.42 -11.55 -29.27
N ILE A 803 23.36 -11.55 -30.08
CA ILE A 803 22.01 -11.19 -29.65
C ILE A 803 21.10 -12.41 -29.80
N ILE A 804 20.36 -12.73 -28.75
CA ILE A 804 19.31 -13.73 -28.77
C ILE A 804 17.97 -13.01 -28.82
N ARG A 805 17.08 -13.45 -29.72
CA ARG A 805 15.69 -13.00 -29.74
C ARG A 805 14.70 -14.16 -29.68
N GLN A 806 13.54 -13.89 -29.09
CA GLN A 806 12.34 -14.73 -29.20
C GLN A 806 11.19 -13.88 -29.73
N THR A 807 10.56 -14.33 -30.81
CA THR A 807 9.40 -13.66 -31.43
C THR A 807 8.14 -14.52 -31.38
N GLN A 808 8.28 -15.83 -31.20
CA GLN A 808 7.14 -16.74 -31.08
C GLN A 808 6.60 -16.75 -29.65
N PRO A 809 5.31 -17.05 -29.43
CA PRO A 809 4.70 -17.12 -28.10
C PRO A 809 5.12 -18.38 -27.34
N LEU A 810 6.43 -18.60 -27.21
CA LEU A 810 7.04 -19.78 -26.59
C LEU A 810 8.02 -19.38 -25.49
N PRO A 811 8.14 -20.18 -24.42
CA PRO A 811 9.07 -19.88 -23.33
C PRO A 811 10.52 -20.05 -23.78
N LEU A 812 11.36 -19.09 -23.38
CA LEU A 812 12.82 -19.12 -23.55
C LEU A 812 13.52 -18.81 -22.23
N ASN A 813 14.31 -19.75 -21.74
CA ASN A 813 15.10 -19.65 -20.51
C ASN A 813 16.53 -20.07 -20.81
N VAL A 814 17.44 -19.09 -20.79
CA VAL A 814 18.86 -19.26 -21.10
C VAL A 814 19.61 -19.38 -19.78
N LEU A 815 20.24 -20.53 -19.51
CA LEU A 815 21.03 -20.73 -18.29
C LEU A 815 22.44 -20.18 -18.44
N SER A 816 23.09 -20.47 -19.57
CA SER A 816 24.43 -20.01 -19.87
C SER A 816 24.62 -19.82 -21.39
N LEU A 817 25.62 -19.03 -21.74
CA LEU A 817 25.98 -18.72 -23.11
C LEU A 817 27.50 -18.82 -23.29
N HIS A 818 27.95 -19.58 -24.29
CA HIS A 818 29.35 -19.69 -24.64
C HIS A 818 29.59 -19.12 -26.03
N VAL A 819 30.52 -18.18 -26.13
CA VAL A 819 30.86 -17.52 -27.40
C VAL A 819 32.20 -18.03 -27.89
N TRP A 820 32.22 -18.57 -29.10
CA TRP A 820 33.42 -19.00 -29.79
C TRP A 820 33.82 -17.89 -30.76
N HIS A 821 34.99 -17.31 -30.49
CA HIS A 821 35.52 -16.24 -31.31
C HIS A 821 37.01 -16.44 -31.61
N GLU A 822 37.47 -15.86 -32.71
CA GLU A 822 38.87 -15.75 -33.06
C GLU A 822 39.32 -14.30 -32.83
N MET A 823 40.49 -14.13 -32.20
CA MET A 823 41.13 -12.82 -32.08
C MET A 823 42.20 -12.67 -33.15
N ASN A 824 42.06 -11.60 -33.93
CA ASN A 824 43.05 -11.15 -34.90
C ASN A 824 43.80 -9.98 -34.28
N ALA A 825 45.04 -10.25 -33.85
CA ALA A 825 46.03 -9.19 -33.73
C ALA A 825 46.32 -8.74 -35.18
N GLY A 826 45.84 -7.54 -35.54
CA GLY A 826 45.91 -7.02 -36.90
C GLY A 826 47.30 -7.06 -37.51
#